data_AF-A0A5A7RZW4-F1
#
_entry.id   AF-A0A5A7RZW4-F1
#
_cell.length_a   1.000
_cell.length_b   1.000
_cell.length_c   1.000
_cell.angle_alpha   90.00
_cell.angle_beta   90.00
_cell.angle_gamma   90.00
#
_symmetry.space_group_name_H-M   'P 1'
#
loop_
_entity.id
_entity.type
_entity.pdbx_description
1 polymer ?
#
loop_
_entity_poly.entity_id
_entity_poly.type
_entity_poly.pdbx_seq_one_letter_code
_entity_poly.pdbx_strand_id
1 'polypeptide(L)'
;MFSVIAEFVGKRPYTVILVILTITGLFSSLLPSMKSGTSMEDFLPKDNKLVQAENKVTEYFGSGSDVEMVLVESKRDIMLPSNLRKLHRIVMSLNDTEGVENVFGISNLVEAVSFAEYHKPLSECSDEEIEMLIQDIFFNESFIELCTDSKYQKKGYADIEKAWMVDEDGKFQILIKLRDLSEIGDKCIRPVEWDVCFLNGLAPCEELKINYMIGARYEPGVKWVVGNGLLNNIKNILRRSEWENNVYLWMKPKNFSTYFPIKLEESSFFFDFGNSAIVINLSKDELGKFGIAPKFNGNRLPARLVNLSIKSRIYRFPWFGVGIKGEELQRFLNWIEKLKIITRAMERRGINIEEMKTILSHLDANLTLSMKDLNGNWVVLDSVNSTRYILIKPPFFNDIAESIESMLSEDGKTTLVIVQENKTLGLNEAKKVGKELCIKIKELEDDFHMEITGGSVISYQIDVLTSETNKYIAPGIFIVIMLILLIHFRRISYIFLPLVCLSISIVWLFGSMVLLGIKFNAISVALVPLIMGLGVDYSVHLFYNYRAELSKGMKPLDAIKTSIKNVGTAMFLATLTTSISFLSFLSSSIPPIRDFGILCAFGIFYAFIVTVTFEAAVVYLLDKKKKRIVSPDGKRLSLGRGMKAFSSFVLKNGKYVAIFLTSITIIFSYSATKVSYSFSMEEFLPKNTPAMKTLGKISDLFPSASRMEEYILIEGDICSVKTMESIYKIIENMKDDKTIARYPDGRLKVESILSVIEDAAKINGSIIEKFNLDSRFIPRTDRDLKNLLDYLYEREPSIKYVLHRNRGYDATLIRVHLVNEEISSEFTKSVYTELTNDVISCGNVKVTVTGPISLIYTITKSLTESQLKSTFVCLFVAGVVLIAVYRKISLGGIAMTPVILSCIWIIGSIYLLNYTLNVMTVMVTSLTIGLGITYAIHAIERYKLVLQNSKNGEKVVEDTFAHIGGVIFISALTTIAGFSILVLSPMPPEQQFGIITALTIFYALVTTLLVVPILLLLYTRRLKKSERK
;
A
#
# COMPACT_ATOMS: atom_id res chain seq x y z
N MET A 1 36.69 -45.33 4.09
CA MET A 1 35.47 -44.75 4.68
C MET A 1 34.28 -45.70 4.58
N PHE A 2 33.69 -45.95 3.39
CA PHE A 2 32.49 -46.80 3.25
C PHE A 2 32.65 -48.24 3.76
N SER A 3 33.85 -48.81 3.68
CA SER A 3 34.16 -50.11 4.29
C SER A 3 33.97 -50.12 5.81
N VAL A 4 34.39 -49.05 6.49
CA VAL A 4 34.27 -48.89 7.94
C VAL A 4 32.80 -48.74 8.35
N ILE A 5 32.05 -47.90 7.61
CA ILE A 5 30.60 -47.72 7.82
C ILE A 5 29.88 -49.06 7.63
N ALA A 6 30.15 -49.76 6.53
CA ALA A 6 29.58 -51.06 6.23
C ALA A 6 29.88 -52.11 7.31
N GLU A 7 31.09 -52.10 7.85
CA GLU A 7 31.48 -53.02 8.93
C GLU A 7 30.81 -52.67 10.25
N PHE A 8 30.70 -51.38 10.57
CA PHE A 8 30.03 -50.88 11.78
C PHE A 8 28.53 -51.19 11.78
N VAL A 9 27.82 -50.88 10.68
CA VAL A 9 26.41 -51.22 10.46
C VAL A 9 26.17 -52.72 10.61
N GLY A 10 27.09 -53.55 10.09
CA GLY A 10 27.02 -55.00 10.21
C GLY A 10 27.27 -55.54 11.62
N LYS A 11 28.20 -54.95 12.38
CA LYS A 11 28.57 -55.40 13.74
C LYS A 11 27.59 -54.93 14.82
N ARG A 12 27.09 -53.69 14.73
CA ARG A 12 26.26 -53.05 15.77
C ARG A 12 25.01 -52.35 15.22
N PRO A 13 24.09 -53.07 14.53
CA PRO A 13 22.92 -52.47 13.89
C PRO A 13 21.95 -51.82 14.89
N TYR A 14 21.73 -52.42 16.07
CA TYR A 14 20.86 -51.84 17.11
C TYR A 14 21.40 -50.53 17.68
N THR A 15 22.72 -50.42 17.85
CA THR A 15 23.37 -49.19 18.31
C THR A 15 23.22 -48.06 17.29
N VAL A 16 23.39 -48.37 15.99
CA VAL A 16 23.17 -47.39 14.91
C VAL A 16 21.74 -46.86 14.95
N ILE A 17 20.75 -47.76 15.03
CA ILE A 17 19.33 -47.38 15.09
C ILE A 17 19.04 -46.51 16.32
N LEU A 18 19.52 -46.89 17.50
CA LEU A 18 19.32 -46.14 18.73
C LEU A 18 19.90 -44.72 18.63
N VAL A 19 21.14 -44.58 18.14
CA VAL A 19 21.79 -43.27 17.98
C VAL A 19 20.99 -42.36 17.05
N ILE A 20 20.56 -42.87 15.89
CA ILE A 20 19.77 -42.09 14.93
C ILE A 20 18.42 -41.66 15.53
N LEU A 21 17.72 -42.57 16.23
CA LEU A 21 16.46 -42.24 16.89
C LEU A 21 16.63 -41.21 18.02
N THR A 22 17.71 -41.31 18.81
CA THR A 22 18.01 -40.31 19.86
C THR A 22 18.27 -38.93 19.27
N ILE A 23 19.08 -38.85 18.21
CA ILE A 23 19.32 -37.57 17.50
C ILE A 23 17.99 -37.04 16.95
N THR A 24 17.16 -37.90 16.37
CA THR A 24 15.84 -37.51 15.86
C THR A 24 14.93 -36.95 16.95
N GLY A 25 14.92 -37.57 18.14
CA GLY A 25 14.18 -37.06 19.30
C GLY A 25 14.65 -35.67 19.73
N LEU A 26 15.97 -35.42 19.72
CA LEU A 26 16.55 -34.11 20.03
C LEU A 26 16.12 -33.05 19.01
N PHE A 27 16.28 -33.31 17.71
CA PHE A 27 15.87 -32.37 16.66
C PHE A 27 14.35 -32.14 16.67
N SER A 28 13.55 -33.19 16.90
CA SER A 28 12.10 -33.08 17.02
C SER A 28 11.66 -32.18 18.17
N SER A 29 12.41 -32.16 19.28
CA SER A 29 12.09 -31.30 20.44
C SER A 29 12.22 -29.80 20.15
N LEU A 30 12.95 -29.43 19.08
CA LEU A 30 13.16 -28.04 18.69
C LEU A 30 12.04 -27.48 17.80
N LEU A 31 11.28 -28.36 17.12
CA LEU A 31 10.26 -27.97 16.14
C LEU A 31 9.19 -27.00 16.69
N PRO A 32 8.70 -27.11 17.95
CA PRO A 32 7.74 -26.16 18.49
C PRO A 32 8.25 -24.72 18.60
N SER A 33 9.57 -24.50 18.54
CA SER A 33 10.19 -23.16 18.61
C SER A 33 10.38 -22.51 17.23
N MET A 34 9.88 -23.13 16.17
CA MET A 34 9.99 -22.61 14.80
C MET A 34 9.19 -21.32 14.66
N LYS A 35 9.83 -20.27 14.16
CA LYS A 35 9.20 -18.98 13.85
C LYS A 35 8.84 -18.94 12.36
N SER A 36 7.67 -18.40 12.03
CA SER A 36 7.28 -18.14 10.63
C SER A 36 7.41 -16.65 10.29
N GLY A 37 7.65 -16.33 9.02
CA GLY A 37 7.68 -14.94 8.55
C GLY A 37 7.86 -14.82 7.03
N THR A 38 7.09 -13.91 6.43
CA THR A 38 7.16 -13.55 5.02
C THR A 38 6.93 -12.04 4.95
N SER A 39 7.99 -11.26 4.74
CA SER A 39 7.93 -9.81 4.53
C SER A 39 8.82 -9.41 3.36
N MET A 40 8.56 -8.24 2.78
CA MET A 40 9.34 -7.75 1.65
C MET A 40 10.78 -7.43 2.04
N GLU A 41 10.98 -6.88 3.23
CA GLU A 41 12.31 -6.58 3.79
C GLU A 41 13.15 -7.83 4.02
N ASP A 42 12.52 -8.98 4.33
CA ASP A 42 13.24 -10.24 4.53
C ASP A 42 13.97 -10.68 3.23
N PHE A 43 13.61 -10.15 2.04
CA PHE A 43 14.28 -10.45 0.76
C PHE A 43 15.53 -9.61 0.49
N LEU A 44 15.82 -8.59 1.30
CA LEU A 44 17.04 -7.81 1.22
C LEU A 44 17.88 -7.95 2.50
N PRO A 45 19.22 -7.79 2.42
CA PRO A 45 20.06 -7.74 3.61
C PRO A 45 19.70 -6.54 4.50
N LYS A 46 19.74 -6.71 5.82
CA LYS A 46 19.46 -5.64 6.79
C LYS A 46 20.44 -4.46 6.71
N ASP A 47 21.63 -4.68 6.15
CA ASP A 47 22.65 -3.66 5.90
C ASP A 47 22.47 -2.92 4.56
N ASN A 48 21.44 -3.27 3.76
CA ASN A 48 21.13 -2.57 2.53
C ASN A 48 20.68 -1.13 2.83
N LYS A 49 21.23 -0.16 2.09
CA LYS A 49 20.94 1.28 2.28
C LYS A 49 19.46 1.63 2.11
N LEU A 50 18.75 1.00 1.17
CA LEU A 50 17.33 1.25 0.95
C LEU A 50 16.50 0.67 2.09
N VAL A 51 16.79 -0.54 2.55
CA VAL A 51 16.11 -1.12 3.72
C VAL A 51 16.31 -0.27 4.97
N GLN A 52 17.53 0.26 5.17
CA GLN A 52 17.79 1.19 6.27
C GLN A 52 17.07 2.53 6.10
N ALA A 53 17.01 3.05 4.87
CA ALA A 53 16.26 4.28 4.59
C ALA A 53 14.77 4.06 4.83
N GLU A 54 14.18 2.96 4.36
CA GLU A 54 12.79 2.59 4.61
C GLU A 54 12.50 2.45 6.11
N ASN A 55 13.33 1.70 6.84
CA ASN A 55 13.18 1.56 8.28
C ASN A 55 13.24 2.92 9.00
N LYS A 56 14.08 3.85 8.52
CA LYS A 56 14.14 5.21 9.05
C LYS A 56 12.96 6.07 8.65
N VAL A 57 12.44 5.94 7.43
CA VAL A 57 11.18 6.59 7.05
C VAL A 57 10.09 6.15 8.02
N THR A 58 10.00 4.84 8.25
CA THR A 58 9.08 4.22 9.21
C THR A 58 9.33 4.69 10.65
N GLU A 59 10.57 4.82 11.09
CA GLU A 59 10.91 5.28 12.44
C GLU A 59 10.64 6.78 12.65
N TYR A 60 10.98 7.63 11.67
CA TYR A 60 10.93 9.09 11.79
C TYR A 60 9.55 9.68 11.48
N PHE A 61 8.91 9.17 10.42
CA PHE A 61 7.65 9.71 9.90
C PHE A 61 6.49 8.73 10.10
N GLY A 62 6.79 7.56 10.69
CA GLY A 62 5.90 6.42 10.75
C GLY A 62 5.92 5.62 9.45
N SER A 63 5.53 4.33 9.48
CA SER A 63 5.33 3.57 8.25
C SER A 63 4.42 4.40 7.36
N GLY A 64 4.78 4.53 6.08
CA GLY A 64 3.89 5.12 5.10
C GLY A 64 2.68 4.21 5.01
N SER A 65 1.73 4.48 5.92
CA SER A 65 0.54 3.74 6.27
C SER A 65 0.41 2.40 5.55
N ASP A 66 0.72 1.30 6.25
CA ASP A 66 0.02 0.05 5.95
C ASP A 66 -1.45 0.35 6.25
N VAL A 67 -2.15 0.80 5.22
CA VAL A 67 -3.57 1.06 5.24
C VAL A 67 -4.26 -0.17 4.72
N GLU A 68 -5.14 -0.69 5.56
CA GLU A 68 -6.09 -1.68 5.13
C GLU A 68 -7.29 -0.94 4.52
N MET A 69 -7.73 -1.39 3.36
CA MET A 69 -8.85 -0.82 2.63
C MET A 69 -10.05 -1.74 2.78
N VAL A 70 -11.13 -1.19 3.30
CA VAL A 70 -12.42 -1.87 3.46
C VAL A 70 -13.39 -1.31 2.43
N LEU A 71 -13.80 -2.18 1.50
CA LEU A 71 -14.84 -1.90 0.53
C LEU A 71 -16.20 -2.20 1.18
N VAL A 72 -17.07 -1.20 1.25
CA VAL A 72 -18.42 -1.34 1.83
C VAL A 72 -19.44 -1.15 0.72
N GLU A 73 -20.20 -2.19 0.40
CA GLU A 73 -21.23 -2.19 -0.62
C GLU A 73 -22.63 -2.27 0.02
N SER A 74 -23.54 -1.43 -0.48
CA SER A 74 -24.91 -1.29 0.01
C SER A 74 -25.92 -1.51 -1.10
N LYS A 75 -27.07 -2.10 -0.78
CA LYS A 75 -28.19 -2.24 -1.74
C LYS A 75 -28.82 -0.90 -2.12
N ARG A 76 -28.71 0.11 -1.26
CA ARG A 76 -29.23 1.46 -1.43
C ARG A 76 -28.11 2.48 -1.34
N ASP A 77 -28.37 3.70 -1.78
CA ASP A 77 -27.41 4.81 -1.69
C ASP A 77 -26.81 4.93 -0.29
N ILE A 78 -25.49 5.05 -0.22
CA ILE A 78 -24.72 5.16 1.02
C ILE A 78 -25.02 6.46 1.74
N MET A 79 -25.37 7.52 1.00
CA MET A 79 -25.65 8.84 1.54
C MET A 79 -27.01 8.91 2.26
N LEU A 80 -27.82 7.85 2.27
CA LEU A 80 -29.05 7.84 3.07
C LEU A 80 -28.73 7.99 4.58
N PRO A 81 -29.51 8.79 5.35
CA PRO A 81 -29.25 9.02 6.78
C PRO A 81 -29.06 7.74 7.60
N SER A 82 -29.90 6.74 7.35
CA SER A 82 -29.80 5.43 8.01
C SER A 82 -28.49 4.69 7.69
N ASN A 83 -28.02 4.76 6.45
CA ASN A 83 -26.79 4.11 6.01
C ASN A 83 -25.55 4.84 6.53
N LEU A 84 -25.54 6.18 6.52
CA LEU A 84 -24.46 6.99 7.10
C LEU A 84 -24.28 6.73 8.60
N ARG A 85 -25.37 6.64 9.38
CA ARG A 85 -25.28 6.28 10.81
C ARG A 85 -24.75 4.86 11.01
N LYS A 86 -25.14 3.89 10.18
CA LYS A 86 -24.62 2.52 10.25
C LYS A 86 -23.12 2.50 9.89
N LEU A 87 -22.73 3.18 8.81
CA LEU A 87 -21.33 3.31 8.38
C LEU A 87 -20.46 3.94 9.48
N HIS A 88 -20.96 5.00 10.13
CA HIS A 88 -20.30 5.63 11.27
C HIS A 88 -20.05 4.65 12.43
N ARG A 89 -21.03 3.79 12.76
CA ARG A 89 -20.84 2.73 13.79
C ARG A 89 -19.78 1.71 13.38
N ILE A 90 -19.75 1.34 12.10
CA ILE A 90 -18.73 0.40 11.56
C ILE A 90 -17.35 1.03 11.69
N VAL A 91 -17.19 2.28 11.23
CA VAL A 91 -15.94 3.04 11.34
C VAL A 91 -15.47 3.11 12.79
N MET A 92 -16.34 3.49 13.74
CA MET A 92 -16.00 3.53 15.17
C MET A 92 -15.60 2.15 15.71
N SER A 93 -16.33 1.10 15.33
CA SER A 93 -16.00 -0.27 15.72
C SER A 93 -14.62 -0.71 15.18
N LEU A 94 -14.31 -0.41 13.91
CA LEU A 94 -12.99 -0.70 13.35
C LEU A 94 -11.88 0.08 14.06
N ASN A 95 -12.15 1.34 14.41
CA ASN A 95 -11.22 2.22 15.14
C ASN A 95 -10.91 1.72 16.56
N ASP A 96 -11.84 1.03 17.21
CA ASP A 96 -11.66 0.41 18.53
C ASP A 96 -10.80 -0.89 18.51
N THR A 97 -10.25 -1.27 17.36
CA THR A 97 -9.44 -2.50 17.23
C THR A 97 -8.02 -2.25 17.74
N GLU A 98 -7.47 -3.15 18.55
CA GLU A 98 -6.11 -3.01 19.08
C GLU A 98 -5.10 -2.99 17.93
N GLY A 99 -4.22 -1.98 17.90
CA GLY A 99 -3.26 -1.79 16.83
C GLY A 99 -3.77 -0.99 15.63
N VAL A 100 -5.03 -0.55 15.61
CA VAL A 100 -5.51 0.48 14.67
C VAL A 100 -5.28 1.86 15.28
N GLU A 101 -4.72 2.78 14.50
CA GLU A 101 -4.47 4.18 14.92
C GLU A 101 -5.66 5.08 14.57
N ASN A 102 -6.15 4.99 13.33
CA ASN A 102 -7.28 5.78 12.83
C ASN A 102 -8.07 5.01 11.77
N VAL A 103 -9.36 5.33 11.63
CA VAL A 103 -10.20 4.87 10.51
C VAL A 103 -10.88 6.07 9.86
N PHE A 104 -10.75 6.16 8.54
CA PHE A 104 -11.28 7.24 7.72
C PHE A 104 -12.31 6.70 6.72
N GLY A 105 -13.51 7.24 6.76
CA GLY A 105 -14.58 6.98 5.78
C GLY A 105 -15.44 8.22 5.54
N ILE A 106 -16.37 8.14 4.58
CA ILE A 106 -17.32 9.22 4.27
C ILE A 106 -18.06 9.72 5.52
N SER A 107 -18.41 8.81 6.45
CA SER A 107 -19.09 9.18 7.70
C SER A 107 -18.29 10.14 8.58
N ASN A 108 -16.95 10.06 8.61
CA ASN A 108 -16.12 10.98 9.38
C ASN A 108 -16.12 12.38 8.74
N LEU A 109 -16.12 12.44 7.41
CA LEU A 109 -16.17 13.70 6.66
C LEU A 109 -17.51 14.42 6.86
N VAL A 110 -18.62 13.68 6.79
CA VAL A 110 -19.96 14.22 7.08
C VAL A 110 -20.08 14.65 8.55
N GLU A 111 -19.47 13.90 9.48
CA GLU A 111 -19.45 14.25 10.90
C GLU A 111 -18.70 15.58 11.18
N ALA A 112 -17.61 15.86 10.47
CA ALA A 112 -16.92 17.15 10.59
C ALA A 112 -17.84 18.33 10.26
N VAL A 113 -18.68 18.19 9.24
CA VAL A 113 -19.70 19.20 8.86
C VAL A 113 -20.84 19.23 9.87
N SER A 114 -21.27 18.07 10.38
CA SER A 114 -22.26 17.96 11.45
C SER A 114 -21.86 18.76 12.69
N PHE A 115 -20.61 18.64 13.12
CA PHE A 115 -20.10 19.43 14.24
C PHE A 115 -20.03 20.93 13.90
N ALA A 116 -19.63 21.29 12.69
CA ALA A 116 -19.54 22.69 12.26
C ALA A 116 -20.91 23.39 12.22
N GLU A 117 -21.97 22.69 11.80
CA GLU A 117 -23.32 23.26 11.71
C GLU A 117 -24.13 23.07 12.99
N TYR A 118 -24.25 21.83 13.47
CA TYR A 118 -25.18 21.47 14.54
C TYR A 118 -24.53 21.29 15.91
N HIS A 119 -23.19 21.25 15.99
CA HIS A 119 -22.44 20.94 17.22
C HIS A 119 -22.84 19.58 17.83
N LYS A 120 -23.25 18.64 16.98
CA LYS A 120 -23.63 17.28 17.36
C LYS A 120 -22.80 16.27 16.58
N PRO A 121 -22.48 15.11 17.17
CA PRO A 121 -21.97 13.98 16.41
C PRO A 121 -23.04 13.48 15.44
N LEU A 122 -22.62 12.86 14.33
CA LEU A 122 -23.52 12.35 13.29
C LEU A 122 -24.55 11.34 13.83
N SER A 123 -24.22 10.65 14.92
CA SER A 123 -25.09 9.69 15.60
C SER A 123 -26.29 10.33 16.31
N GLU A 124 -26.22 11.62 16.66
CA GLU A 124 -27.27 12.38 17.37
C GLU A 124 -28.11 13.27 16.44
N CYS A 125 -27.70 13.44 15.18
CA CYS A 125 -28.47 14.21 14.19
C CYS A 125 -29.77 13.52 13.80
N SER A 126 -30.85 14.28 13.55
CA SER A 126 -32.08 13.76 12.96
C SER A 126 -31.91 13.39 11.48
N ASP A 127 -32.84 12.63 10.89
CA ASP A 127 -32.78 12.28 9.46
C ASP A 127 -32.82 13.54 8.59
N GLU A 128 -33.65 14.52 8.97
CA GLU A 128 -33.76 15.84 8.33
C GLU A 128 -32.47 16.65 8.44
N GLU A 129 -31.80 16.62 9.61
CA GLU A 129 -30.50 17.28 9.80
C GLU A 129 -29.43 16.65 8.89
N ILE A 130 -29.42 15.33 8.73
CA ILE A 130 -28.45 14.64 7.85
C ILE A 130 -28.72 14.92 6.37
N GLU A 131 -29.99 14.92 5.94
CA GLU A 131 -30.35 15.29 4.56
C GLU A 131 -29.91 16.73 4.23
N MET A 132 -30.12 17.67 5.16
CA MET A 132 -29.61 19.03 5.03
C MET A 132 -28.09 19.09 4.98
N LEU A 133 -27.37 18.33 5.82
CA LEU A 133 -25.90 18.26 5.80
C LEU A 133 -25.37 17.84 4.42
N ILE A 134 -25.95 16.78 3.86
CA ILE A 134 -25.52 16.27 2.54
C ILE A 134 -25.80 17.32 1.47
N GLN A 135 -26.99 17.93 1.49
CA GLN A 135 -27.30 19.01 0.56
C GLN A 135 -26.30 20.17 0.71
N ASP A 136 -25.98 20.57 1.93
CA ASP A 136 -25.07 21.68 2.20
C ASP A 136 -23.62 21.38 1.83
N ILE A 137 -23.20 20.11 1.84
CA ILE A 137 -21.89 19.69 1.30
C ILE A 137 -21.86 19.87 -0.23
N PHE A 138 -22.80 19.28 -0.96
CA PHE A 138 -22.74 19.19 -2.43
C PHE A 138 -23.32 20.38 -3.20
N PHE A 139 -24.20 21.18 -2.58
CA PHE A 139 -24.98 22.17 -3.31
C PHE A 139 -24.25 23.52 -3.48
N ASN A 140 -23.58 23.76 -4.61
CA ASN A 140 -22.90 25.04 -4.89
C ASN A 140 -23.74 25.95 -5.80
N GLU A 141 -24.63 26.75 -5.21
CA GLU A 141 -25.21 27.92 -5.90
C GLU A 141 -24.41 29.18 -5.55
N SER A 142 -23.65 29.71 -6.51
CA SER A 142 -23.02 31.03 -6.43
C SER A 142 -24.02 32.18 -6.60
N PHE A 143 -25.23 31.85 -7.05
CA PHE A 143 -26.31 32.78 -7.34
C PHE A 143 -27.61 32.28 -6.72
N ILE A 144 -28.10 32.97 -5.70
CA ILE A 144 -29.31 32.59 -4.97
C ILE A 144 -30.39 33.65 -5.23
N GLU A 145 -31.48 33.27 -5.90
CA GLU A 145 -32.67 34.13 -6.02
C GLU A 145 -33.37 34.21 -4.65
N LEU A 146 -33.37 35.41 -4.06
CA LEU A 146 -33.89 35.66 -2.73
C LEU A 146 -35.41 35.76 -2.72
N CYS A 147 -36.05 36.21 -3.81
CA CYS A 147 -37.50 36.32 -3.85
C CYS A 147 -38.08 36.31 -5.27
N THR A 148 -39.26 35.71 -5.41
CA THR A 148 -40.04 35.65 -6.65
C THR A 148 -41.36 36.42 -6.52
N ASP A 149 -41.43 37.55 -7.24
CA ASP A 149 -42.62 38.33 -7.63
C ASP A 149 -43.50 38.93 -6.49
N SER A 150 -43.37 40.24 -6.29
CA SER A 150 -44.20 41.01 -5.35
C SER A 150 -45.63 41.19 -5.88
N LYS A 151 -46.62 40.61 -5.18
CA LYS A 151 -48.05 40.81 -5.48
C LYS A 151 -48.56 42.13 -4.89
N TYR A 152 -48.42 43.30 -5.54
CA TYR A 152 -49.27 44.49 -5.23
C TYR A 152 -49.33 45.60 -6.30
N GLN A 153 -50.27 46.56 -6.08
CA GLN A 153 -51.16 47.26 -7.02
C GLN A 153 -50.84 48.76 -7.35
N LYS A 154 -49.72 49.36 -6.94
CA LYS A 154 -49.36 50.76 -7.34
C LYS A 154 -47.86 50.92 -7.53
N LYS A 155 -47.44 51.43 -8.70
CA LYS A 155 -46.02 51.68 -9.05
C LYS A 155 -45.42 52.83 -8.22
N GLY A 156 -44.29 52.59 -7.58
CA GLY A 156 -43.42 53.58 -6.93
C GLY A 156 -41.93 53.28 -7.14
N TYR A 157 -41.08 54.30 -6.95
CA TYR A 157 -39.63 54.23 -7.24
C TYR A 157 -38.80 53.33 -6.30
N ALA A 158 -39.44 52.70 -5.31
CA ALA A 158 -38.81 51.84 -4.30
C ALA A 158 -39.46 50.44 -4.25
N ASP A 159 -40.27 50.09 -5.24
CA ASP A 159 -40.96 48.80 -5.34
C ASP A 159 -39.97 47.71 -5.76
N ILE A 160 -39.92 46.62 -4.97
CA ILE A 160 -38.99 45.52 -5.19
C ILE A 160 -39.61 44.56 -6.23
N GLU A 161 -38.88 44.31 -7.31
CA GLU A 161 -39.26 43.33 -8.35
C GLU A 161 -38.70 41.95 -8.01
N LYS A 162 -37.37 41.90 -7.83
CA LYS A 162 -36.61 40.68 -7.56
C LYS A 162 -35.35 41.02 -6.77
N ALA A 163 -34.77 40.03 -6.13
CA ALA A 163 -33.47 40.18 -5.51
C ALA A 163 -32.65 38.91 -5.60
N TRP A 164 -31.34 39.08 -5.68
CA TRP A 164 -30.38 37.99 -5.77
C TRP A 164 -29.21 38.27 -4.87
N MET A 165 -28.56 37.20 -4.44
CA MET A 165 -27.28 37.26 -3.76
C MET A 165 -26.25 36.50 -4.60
N VAL A 166 -25.14 37.17 -4.87
CA VAL A 166 -23.96 36.59 -5.50
C VAL A 166 -22.91 36.43 -4.43
N ASP A 167 -22.40 35.21 -4.31
CA ASP A 167 -21.27 34.94 -3.45
C ASP A 167 -19.96 35.05 -4.25
N GLU A 168 -19.09 35.99 -3.88
CA GLU A 168 -17.75 36.18 -4.44
C GLU A 168 -16.68 36.01 -3.35
N ASP A 169 -15.45 35.70 -3.75
CA ASP A 169 -14.37 35.49 -2.78
C ASP A 169 -14.12 36.74 -1.92
N GLY A 170 -14.44 36.60 -0.63
CA GLY A 170 -14.27 37.66 0.38
C GLY A 170 -15.40 38.68 0.48
N LYS A 171 -16.36 38.72 -0.46
CA LYS A 171 -17.48 39.67 -0.44
C LYS A 171 -18.80 39.02 -0.84
N PHE A 172 -19.90 39.53 -0.30
CA PHE A 172 -21.22 39.24 -0.85
C PHE A 172 -21.72 40.42 -1.65
N GLN A 173 -22.39 40.14 -2.76
CA GLN A 173 -23.11 41.16 -3.51
C GLN A 173 -24.60 40.84 -3.46
N ILE A 174 -25.40 41.77 -2.93
CA ILE A 174 -26.86 41.68 -2.96
C ILE A 174 -27.35 42.63 -4.05
N LEU A 175 -28.03 42.06 -5.04
CA LEU A 175 -28.66 42.80 -6.13
C LEU A 175 -30.16 42.87 -5.87
N ILE A 176 -30.70 44.08 -5.65
CA ILE A 176 -32.14 44.31 -5.50
C ILE A 176 -32.64 45.04 -6.74
N LYS A 177 -33.39 44.35 -7.60
CA LYS A 177 -34.02 44.94 -8.78
C LYS A 177 -35.30 45.64 -8.38
N LEU A 178 -35.43 46.89 -8.82
CA LEU A 178 -36.60 47.71 -8.60
C LEU A 178 -37.40 47.85 -9.89
N ARG A 179 -38.70 48.09 -9.77
CA ARG A 179 -39.59 48.27 -10.93
C ARG A 179 -39.33 49.59 -11.67
N ASP A 180 -38.87 50.61 -10.97
CA ASP A 180 -38.52 51.93 -11.51
C ASP A 180 -37.50 52.62 -10.61
N LEU A 181 -36.29 52.89 -11.10
CA LEU A 181 -35.23 53.59 -10.36
C LEU A 181 -35.06 55.06 -10.82
N SER A 182 -35.78 55.47 -11.87
CA SER A 182 -35.54 56.74 -12.57
C SER A 182 -35.90 58.00 -11.76
N GLU A 183 -36.71 57.86 -10.70
CA GLU A 183 -37.13 58.98 -9.85
C GLU A 183 -36.22 59.23 -8.63
N ILE A 184 -35.20 58.38 -8.40
CA ILE A 184 -34.24 58.51 -7.30
C ILE A 184 -33.17 59.57 -7.64
N GLY A 185 -32.95 60.51 -6.72
CA GLY A 185 -32.01 61.63 -6.89
C GLY A 185 -32.70 62.99 -6.76
N ASP A 186 -33.18 63.55 -7.88
CA ASP A 186 -33.64 64.95 -7.98
C ASP A 186 -34.94 65.27 -7.22
N LYS A 187 -35.75 64.26 -6.86
CA LYS A 187 -37.04 64.43 -6.16
C LYS A 187 -37.05 63.87 -4.73
N CYS A 188 -35.94 63.33 -4.25
CA CYS A 188 -35.92 62.67 -2.96
C CYS A 188 -35.86 63.72 -1.83
N ILE A 189 -36.93 63.85 -1.04
CA ILE A 189 -37.00 64.79 0.11
C ILE A 189 -36.76 64.05 1.45
N ARG A 190 -36.77 62.71 1.42
CA ARG A 190 -36.69 61.85 2.61
C ARG A 190 -35.62 60.77 2.41
N PRO A 191 -34.83 60.44 3.45
CA PRO A 191 -33.97 59.27 3.42
C PRO A 191 -34.74 57.99 3.08
N VAL A 192 -34.15 57.14 2.24
CA VAL A 192 -34.68 55.83 1.84
C VAL A 192 -33.68 54.76 2.21
N GLU A 193 -34.15 53.62 2.71
CA GLU A 193 -33.33 52.47 3.06
C GLU A 193 -33.93 51.20 2.48
N TRP A 194 -33.10 50.36 1.87
CA TRP A 194 -33.45 49.00 1.47
C TRP A 194 -32.76 48.02 2.40
N ASP A 195 -33.54 47.24 3.12
CA ASP A 195 -33.04 46.35 4.15
C ASP A 195 -33.30 44.87 3.86
N VAL A 196 -32.27 44.07 4.08
CA VAL A 196 -32.31 42.60 4.04
C VAL A 196 -32.25 42.11 5.49
N CYS A 197 -33.40 41.73 6.02
CA CYS A 197 -33.52 41.12 7.35
C CYS A 197 -33.24 39.62 7.26
N PHE A 198 -32.50 39.09 8.24
CA PHE A 198 -32.27 37.66 8.39
C PHE A 198 -31.91 37.31 9.83
N LEU A 199 -31.98 36.03 10.15
CA LEU A 199 -31.47 35.46 11.38
C LEU A 199 -30.34 34.48 11.04
N ASN A 200 -29.25 34.50 11.80
CA ASN A 200 -28.27 33.43 11.71
C ASN A 200 -28.84 32.18 12.41
N GLY A 201 -29.26 31.21 11.62
CA GLY A 201 -29.81 29.93 12.04
C GLY A 201 -28.76 28.99 12.64
N LEU A 202 -27.47 29.20 12.35
CA LEU A 202 -26.37 28.50 13.01
C LEU A 202 -25.88 29.34 14.18
N ALA A 203 -26.38 29.02 15.37
CA ALA A 203 -25.98 29.65 16.63
C ALA A 203 -25.62 28.56 17.66
N PRO A 204 -24.38 28.52 18.17
CA PRO A 204 -23.95 27.47 19.10
C PRO A 204 -24.70 27.52 20.45
N CYS A 205 -25.31 28.66 20.78
CA CYS A 205 -26.21 28.79 21.93
C CYS A 205 -27.38 29.74 21.61
N GLU A 206 -28.45 29.65 22.40
CA GLU A 206 -29.63 30.52 22.26
C GLU A 206 -29.33 32.02 22.42
N GLU A 207 -28.27 32.37 23.15
CA GLU A 207 -27.90 33.76 23.43
C GLU A 207 -27.31 34.45 22.19
N LEU A 208 -26.78 33.67 21.24
CA LEU A 208 -26.21 34.14 19.97
C LEU A 208 -27.23 34.19 18.83
N LYS A 209 -28.52 33.89 19.10
CA LYS A 209 -29.62 34.11 18.14
C LYS A 209 -29.94 35.61 18.03
N ILE A 210 -29.09 36.32 17.30
CA ILE A 210 -29.22 37.74 17.02
C ILE A 210 -30.02 37.91 15.72
N ASN A 211 -31.00 38.82 15.72
CA ASN A 211 -31.65 39.22 14.48
C ASN A 211 -30.80 40.29 13.80
N TYR A 212 -30.47 40.06 12.54
CA TYR A 212 -29.66 40.96 11.73
C TYR A 212 -30.51 41.61 10.65
N MET A 213 -30.14 42.81 10.26
CA MET A 213 -30.77 43.52 9.16
C MET A 213 -29.72 44.41 8.49
N ILE A 214 -29.38 44.10 7.25
CA ILE A 214 -28.44 44.89 6.46
C ILE A 214 -29.22 45.95 5.71
N GLY A 215 -29.02 47.23 6.04
CA GLY A 215 -29.70 48.37 5.42
C GLY A 215 -28.78 49.19 4.52
N ALA A 216 -29.08 49.26 3.22
CA ALA A 216 -28.48 50.20 2.28
C ALA A 216 -29.25 51.52 2.31
N ARG A 217 -28.66 52.57 2.87
CA ARG A 217 -29.32 53.83 3.17
C ARG A 217 -28.82 54.97 2.29
N TYR A 218 -29.73 55.55 1.51
CA TYR A 218 -29.51 56.79 0.77
C TYR A 218 -29.99 57.99 1.61
N GLU A 219 -29.06 58.82 2.08
CA GLU A 219 -29.39 59.93 2.98
C GLU A 219 -28.50 61.18 2.77
N PRO A 220 -28.97 62.38 3.12
CA PRO A 220 -28.11 63.57 3.10
C PRO A 220 -27.00 63.47 4.15
N GLY A 221 -25.75 63.77 3.77
CA GLY A 221 -24.57 63.72 4.66
C GLY A 221 -24.56 64.77 5.79
N VAL A 222 -25.38 65.81 5.67
CA VAL A 222 -25.47 66.89 6.66
C VAL A 222 -26.30 66.45 7.88
N LYS A 223 -25.67 66.39 9.06
CA LYS A 223 -26.32 66.10 10.35
C LYS A 223 -26.11 67.29 11.31
N TRP A 224 -27.18 67.78 11.95
CA TRP A 224 -27.04 68.69 13.11
C TRP A 224 -26.67 67.84 14.31
N VAL A 225 -25.46 68.01 14.85
CA VAL A 225 -24.98 67.19 15.98
C VAL A 225 -24.95 68.00 17.26
N VAL A 226 -25.79 67.62 18.23
CA VAL A 226 -25.77 68.15 19.59
C VAL A 226 -24.44 67.74 20.24
N GLY A 227 -23.66 68.74 20.68
CA GLY A 227 -22.29 68.56 21.19
C GLY A 227 -21.18 69.08 20.26
N ASN A 228 -21.47 69.43 19.00
CA ASN A 228 -20.46 69.97 18.05
C ASN A 228 -20.31 71.50 18.06
N GLY A 229 -21.13 72.23 18.83
CA GLY A 229 -21.16 73.70 18.84
C GLY A 229 -21.97 74.31 17.69
N LEU A 230 -22.56 75.48 17.94
CA LEU A 230 -23.57 76.11 17.06
C LEU A 230 -22.98 76.58 15.71
N LEU A 231 -21.77 77.15 15.73
CA LEU A 231 -21.02 77.59 14.54
C LEU A 231 -20.62 76.42 13.61
N ASN A 232 -20.20 75.29 14.18
CA ASN A 232 -19.78 74.13 13.38
C ASN A 232 -20.98 73.44 12.71
N ASN A 233 -22.12 73.33 13.40
CA ASN A 233 -23.34 72.80 12.78
C ASN A 233 -23.85 73.69 11.63
N ILE A 234 -23.84 75.01 11.80
CA ILE A 234 -24.23 75.95 10.74
C ILE A 234 -23.28 75.86 9.54
N LYS A 235 -21.96 75.74 9.78
CA LYS A 235 -20.95 75.58 8.71
C LYS A 235 -21.14 74.28 7.92
N ASN A 236 -21.52 73.18 8.58
CA ASN A 236 -21.82 71.91 7.93
C ASN A 236 -23.11 71.94 7.10
N ILE A 237 -24.12 72.73 7.52
CA ILE A 237 -25.40 72.87 6.80
C ILE A 237 -25.27 73.74 5.53
N LEU A 238 -24.34 74.69 5.52
CA LEU A 238 -24.10 75.60 4.39
C LEU A 238 -23.25 74.99 3.27
N ARG A 239 -22.53 73.89 3.52
CA ARG A 239 -21.90 73.08 2.47
C ARG A 239 -23.01 72.36 1.70
N ARG A 240 -23.09 72.51 0.37
CA ARG A 240 -24.11 71.85 -0.48
C ARG A 240 -24.20 70.35 -0.14
N SER A 241 -25.43 69.87 0.03
CA SER A 241 -25.77 68.53 0.52
C SER A 241 -25.46 67.44 -0.51
N GLU A 242 -24.26 66.88 -0.45
CA GLU A 242 -24.00 65.59 -1.09
C GLU A 242 -24.80 64.52 -0.33
N TRP A 243 -25.61 63.76 -1.08
CA TRP A 243 -26.24 62.57 -0.54
C TRP A 243 -25.20 61.47 -0.47
N GLU A 244 -25.22 60.71 0.62
CA GLU A 244 -24.29 59.63 0.89
C GLU A 244 -25.00 58.28 0.76
N ASN A 245 -24.24 57.31 0.24
CA ASN A 245 -24.63 55.91 0.19
C ASN A 245 -23.90 55.19 1.34
N ASN A 246 -24.60 54.92 2.43
CA ASN A 246 -24.04 54.21 3.57
C ASN A 246 -24.72 52.83 3.75
N VAL A 247 -23.94 51.81 4.13
CA VAL A 247 -24.45 50.49 4.50
C VAL A 247 -24.38 50.33 6.02
N TYR A 248 -25.48 49.86 6.63
CA TYR A 248 -25.58 49.65 8.07
C TYR A 248 -25.95 48.20 8.37
N LEU A 249 -25.29 47.60 9.36
CA LEU A 249 -25.70 46.36 9.98
C LEU A 249 -26.52 46.68 11.24
N TRP A 250 -27.80 46.41 11.19
CA TRP A 250 -28.68 46.52 12.34
C TRP A 250 -28.72 45.20 13.11
N MET A 251 -28.39 45.24 14.38
CA MET A 251 -28.38 44.07 15.26
C MET A 251 -29.44 44.21 16.35
N LYS A 252 -30.20 43.15 16.59
CA LYS A 252 -31.11 43.02 17.72
C LYS A 252 -30.81 41.71 18.46
N PRO A 253 -30.01 41.76 19.53
CA PRO A 253 -29.80 40.61 20.41
C PRO A 253 -31.12 40.13 21.02
N LYS A 254 -31.21 38.86 21.38
CA LYS A 254 -32.46 38.20 21.85
C LYS A 254 -33.15 38.95 23.00
N ASN A 255 -32.37 39.48 23.94
CA ASN A 255 -32.86 40.15 25.14
C ASN A 255 -33.13 41.66 24.95
N PHE A 256 -32.94 42.19 23.75
CA PHE A 256 -33.14 43.60 23.43
C PHE A 256 -34.46 43.78 22.68
N SER A 257 -35.15 44.88 22.96
CA SER A 257 -36.41 45.21 22.28
C SER A 257 -36.18 45.97 20.97
N THR A 258 -35.04 46.68 20.87
CA THR A 258 -34.71 47.61 19.78
C THR A 258 -33.54 47.10 18.92
N TYR A 259 -33.50 47.48 17.63
CA TYR A 259 -32.35 47.26 16.75
C TYR A 259 -31.35 48.40 16.87
N PHE A 260 -30.06 48.08 16.78
CA PHE A 260 -28.96 49.05 16.84
C PHE A 260 -28.17 49.03 15.53
N PRO A 261 -28.03 50.16 14.83
CA PRO A 261 -27.30 50.23 13.58
C PRO A 261 -25.80 50.41 13.85
N ILE A 262 -25.01 49.62 13.14
CA ILE A 262 -23.55 49.74 13.08
C ILE A 262 -23.22 50.07 11.63
N LYS A 263 -22.52 51.18 11.40
CA LYS A 263 -22.07 51.52 10.05
C LYS A 263 -20.99 50.51 9.63
N LEU A 264 -21.16 49.94 8.45
CA LEU A 264 -20.15 49.09 7.83
C LEU A 264 -19.23 49.99 6.99
N GLU A 265 -17.93 50.00 7.31
CA GLU A 265 -16.91 50.84 6.69
C GLU A 265 -16.26 50.16 5.48
N GLU A 266 -16.20 48.82 5.46
CA GLU A 266 -15.66 48.04 4.33
C GLU A 266 -16.72 47.66 3.29
N SER A 267 -17.98 48.02 3.55
CA SER A 267 -19.15 47.68 2.73
C SER A 267 -19.74 48.92 2.06
N SER A 268 -20.23 48.78 0.83
CA SER A 268 -20.72 49.92 0.02
C SER A 268 -21.97 49.56 -0.77
N PHE A 269 -22.73 50.57 -1.21
CA PHE A 269 -23.81 50.33 -2.16
C PHE A 269 -23.89 51.44 -3.22
N PHE A 270 -24.39 51.08 -4.40
CA PHE A 270 -24.59 52.02 -5.50
C PHE A 270 -25.83 51.65 -6.33
N PHE A 271 -26.25 52.60 -7.16
CA PHE A 271 -27.38 52.47 -8.07
C PHE A 271 -26.88 52.07 -9.47
N ASP A 272 -27.43 50.98 -10.01
CA ASP A 272 -27.30 50.62 -11.41
C ASP A 272 -28.57 51.07 -12.16
N PHE A 273 -28.52 52.28 -12.69
CA PHE A 273 -29.62 52.88 -13.45
C PHE A 273 -29.92 52.17 -14.77
N GLY A 274 -28.94 51.47 -15.37
CA GLY A 274 -29.15 50.73 -16.62
C GLY A 274 -30.06 49.52 -16.43
N ASN A 275 -29.94 48.84 -15.28
CA ASN A 275 -30.74 47.66 -14.94
C ASN A 275 -31.86 47.94 -13.93
N SER A 276 -32.04 49.20 -13.52
CA SER A 276 -32.95 49.61 -12.43
C SER A 276 -32.74 48.77 -11.16
N ALA A 277 -31.49 48.64 -10.73
CA ALA A 277 -31.12 47.80 -9.59
C ALA A 277 -30.25 48.54 -8.57
N ILE A 278 -30.25 48.03 -7.34
CA ILE A 278 -29.37 48.44 -6.25
C ILE A 278 -28.38 47.32 -6.00
N VAL A 279 -27.10 47.67 -5.98
CA VAL A 279 -26.01 46.74 -5.73
C VAL A 279 -25.41 47.05 -4.36
N ILE A 280 -25.53 46.11 -3.43
CA ILE A 280 -24.97 46.21 -2.07
C ILE A 280 -23.79 45.24 -1.98
N ASN A 281 -22.59 45.78 -1.80
CA ASN A 281 -21.36 45.01 -1.60
C ASN A 281 -21.03 44.93 -0.11
N LEU A 282 -20.90 43.72 0.42
CA LEU A 282 -20.68 43.44 1.85
C LEU A 282 -19.35 42.73 2.05
N SER A 283 -18.52 43.22 2.98
CA SER A 283 -17.28 42.53 3.38
C SER A 283 -17.58 41.35 4.31
N LYS A 284 -17.20 40.13 3.92
CA LYS A 284 -17.38 38.94 4.78
C LYS A 284 -16.57 39.03 6.07
N ASP A 285 -15.35 39.58 6.01
CA ASP A 285 -14.50 39.76 7.19
C ASP A 285 -15.09 40.79 8.16
N GLU A 286 -15.73 41.85 7.62
CA GLU A 286 -16.42 42.83 8.44
C GLU A 286 -17.66 42.25 9.12
N LEU A 287 -18.49 41.49 8.38
CA LEU A 287 -19.65 40.78 8.95
C LEU A 287 -19.23 39.73 10.00
N GLY A 288 -18.08 39.07 9.79
CA GLY A 288 -17.48 38.11 10.72
C GLY A 288 -17.17 38.71 12.10
N LYS A 289 -16.77 39.99 12.17
CA LYS A 289 -16.54 40.71 13.44
C LYS A 289 -17.80 40.79 14.30
N PHE A 290 -18.98 40.70 13.68
CA PHE A 290 -20.29 40.81 14.34
C PHE A 290 -21.01 39.46 14.49
N GLY A 291 -20.33 38.34 14.25
CA GLY A 291 -20.87 37.00 14.51
C GLY A 291 -21.60 36.33 13.35
N ILE A 292 -21.48 36.86 12.12
CA ILE A 292 -21.97 36.21 10.90
C ILE A 292 -20.76 35.55 10.22
N ALA A 293 -20.66 34.21 10.26
CA ALA A 293 -19.50 33.45 9.75
C ALA A 293 -18.15 33.95 10.31
N PRO A 294 -17.97 33.99 11.64
CA PRO A 294 -16.78 34.54 12.27
C PRO A 294 -15.51 33.76 11.87
N LYS A 295 -14.38 34.47 11.85
CA LYS A 295 -13.05 33.92 11.51
C LYS A 295 -12.27 33.61 12.78
N PHE A 296 -11.86 32.35 12.96
CA PHE A 296 -11.03 31.89 14.07
C PHE A 296 -9.73 31.27 13.53
N ASN A 297 -8.57 31.76 14.00
CA ASN A 297 -7.25 31.30 13.56
C ASN A 297 -7.05 31.28 12.02
N GLY A 298 -7.77 32.10 11.27
CA GLY A 298 -7.70 32.13 9.80
C GLY A 298 -8.87 31.42 9.10
N ASN A 299 -9.59 30.53 9.78
CA ASN A 299 -10.68 29.75 9.21
C ASN A 299 -12.05 30.37 9.53
N ARG A 300 -12.94 30.47 8.54
CA ARG A 300 -14.31 30.94 8.74
C ARG A 300 -15.22 29.78 9.14
N LEU A 301 -16.10 30.02 10.10
CA LEU A 301 -17.19 29.11 10.44
C LEU A 301 -18.37 29.28 9.47
N PRO A 302 -19.19 28.23 9.25
CA PRO A 302 -20.38 28.36 8.44
C PRO A 302 -21.43 29.26 9.10
N ALA A 303 -22.31 29.87 8.30
CA ALA A 303 -23.49 30.59 8.80
C ALA A 303 -24.68 30.37 7.88
N ARG A 304 -25.84 30.02 8.45
CA ARG A 304 -27.09 29.79 7.70
C ARG A 304 -28.04 30.96 7.91
N LEU A 305 -28.22 31.83 6.93
CA LEU A 305 -29.13 32.96 7.00
C LEU A 305 -30.55 32.50 6.69
N VAL A 306 -31.44 32.54 7.68
CA VAL A 306 -32.84 32.08 7.59
C VAL A 306 -33.81 33.26 7.81
N ASN A 307 -35.09 33.05 7.53
CA ASN A 307 -36.15 34.08 7.65
C ASN A 307 -35.83 35.36 6.87
N LEU A 308 -35.36 35.19 5.64
CA LEU A 308 -34.97 36.29 4.78
C LEU A 308 -36.19 37.13 4.37
N SER A 309 -36.13 38.43 4.63
CA SER A 309 -37.12 39.38 4.14
C SER A 309 -36.45 40.65 3.64
N ILE A 310 -36.84 41.12 2.48
CA ILE A 310 -36.33 42.36 1.87
C ILE A 310 -37.41 43.41 1.97
N LYS A 311 -37.07 44.59 2.46
CA LYS A 311 -38.01 45.70 2.63
C LYS A 311 -37.43 46.96 2.02
N SER A 312 -38.32 47.84 1.55
CA SER A 312 -37.98 49.22 1.22
C SER A 312 -38.68 50.13 2.22
N ARG A 313 -37.96 51.09 2.78
CA ARG A 313 -38.44 51.92 3.90
C ARG A 313 -38.04 53.36 3.70
N ILE A 314 -38.90 54.29 4.16
CA ILE A 314 -38.58 55.72 4.17
C ILE A 314 -38.59 56.25 5.59
N TYR A 315 -37.74 57.23 5.84
CA TYR A 315 -37.72 57.93 7.10
C TYR A 315 -38.97 58.82 7.25
N ARG A 316 -39.66 58.73 8.40
CA ARG A 316 -40.95 59.40 8.65
C ARG A 316 -40.89 60.92 8.54
N PHE A 317 -39.73 61.53 8.81
CA PHE A 317 -39.57 63.00 8.86
C PHE A 317 -38.78 63.54 7.64
N PRO A 318 -39.08 64.76 7.17
CA PRO A 318 -38.37 65.38 6.04
C PRO A 318 -36.95 65.84 6.44
N TRP A 319 -35.94 65.42 5.66
CA TRP A 319 -34.49 65.77 5.56
C TRP A 319 -33.64 66.19 6.78
N PHE A 320 -34.18 66.70 7.89
CA PHE A 320 -33.41 67.21 9.02
C PHE A 320 -32.94 66.08 9.95
N GLY A 321 -31.69 65.66 9.81
CA GLY A 321 -31.05 64.70 10.71
C GLY A 321 -30.49 65.39 11.95
N VAL A 322 -31.07 65.16 13.13
CA VAL A 322 -30.50 65.56 14.42
C VAL A 322 -29.80 64.35 15.02
N GLY A 323 -28.50 64.50 15.31
CA GLY A 323 -27.70 63.52 16.05
C GLY A 323 -27.22 64.08 17.38
N ILE A 324 -26.87 63.19 18.31
CA ILE A 324 -26.31 63.53 19.62
C ILE A 324 -25.02 62.72 19.79
N LYS A 325 -23.93 63.36 20.22
CA LYS A 325 -22.68 62.67 20.57
C LYS A 325 -22.88 61.72 21.76
N GLY A 326 -22.15 60.61 21.76
CA GLY A 326 -22.24 59.57 22.79
C GLY A 326 -22.05 60.10 24.21
N GLU A 327 -21.02 60.90 24.46
CA GLU A 327 -20.78 61.51 25.78
C GLU A 327 -21.94 62.40 26.25
N GLU A 328 -22.42 63.29 25.39
CA GLU A 328 -23.56 64.17 25.66
C GLU A 328 -24.86 63.38 25.84
N LEU A 329 -25.04 62.31 25.07
CA LEU A 329 -26.17 61.39 25.18
C LEU A 329 -26.14 60.64 26.51
N GLN A 330 -24.98 60.18 26.96
CA GLN A 330 -24.82 59.50 28.25
C GLN A 330 -25.13 60.46 29.42
N ARG A 331 -24.65 61.71 29.36
CA ARG A 331 -25.01 62.75 30.32
C ARG A 331 -26.52 63.02 30.32
N PHE A 332 -27.13 63.06 29.15
CA PHE A 332 -28.57 63.27 28.97
C PHE A 332 -29.42 62.10 29.50
N LEU A 333 -29.03 60.85 29.22
CA LEU A 333 -29.72 59.65 29.71
C LEU A 333 -29.64 59.54 31.24
N ASN A 334 -28.47 59.82 31.84
CA ASN A 334 -28.30 59.86 33.30
C ASN A 334 -29.14 60.97 33.95
N TRP A 335 -29.40 62.06 33.23
CA TRP A 335 -30.30 63.12 33.70
C TRP A 335 -31.78 62.73 33.59
N ILE A 336 -32.20 62.10 32.47
CA ILE A 336 -33.59 61.68 32.24
C ILE A 336 -34.05 60.57 33.17
N GLU A 337 -33.17 59.66 33.58
CA GLU A 337 -33.51 58.60 34.52
C GLU A 337 -34.11 59.13 35.83
N LYS A 338 -33.70 60.32 36.26
CA LYS A 338 -34.25 61.01 37.44
C LYS A 338 -35.70 61.47 37.25
N LEU A 339 -36.22 61.44 36.01
CA LEU A 339 -37.55 61.90 35.62
C LEU A 339 -38.43 60.74 35.12
N LYS A 340 -39.20 60.14 36.06
CA LYS A 340 -40.11 58.99 35.83
C LYS A 340 -41.15 59.16 34.71
N ILE A 341 -41.49 60.40 34.34
CA ILE A 341 -42.49 60.69 33.28
C ILE A 341 -41.87 60.54 31.89
N ILE A 342 -40.61 60.98 31.72
CA ILE A 342 -39.91 60.96 30.44
C ILE A 342 -39.45 59.54 30.11
N THR A 343 -38.97 58.81 31.11
CA THR A 343 -38.65 57.37 31.01
C THR A 343 -39.83 56.55 30.47
N ARG A 344 -41.03 56.66 31.08
CA ARG A 344 -42.25 56.01 30.57
C ARG A 344 -42.66 56.44 29.16
N ALA A 345 -42.43 57.70 28.80
CA ALA A 345 -42.75 58.21 27.47
C ALA A 345 -41.80 57.66 26.39
N MET A 346 -40.53 57.46 26.72
CA MET A 346 -39.54 56.84 25.83
C MET A 346 -39.77 55.32 25.70
N GLU A 347 -40.10 54.63 26.79
CA GLU A 347 -40.49 53.22 26.76
C GLU A 347 -41.71 52.96 25.86
N ARG A 348 -42.74 53.84 25.93
CA ARG A 348 -43.91 53.77 25.02
C ARG A 348 -43.57 53.95 23.54
N ARG A 349 -42.40 54.52 23.23
CA ARG A 349 -41.88 54.66 21.86
C ARG A 349 -40.88 53.56 21.48
N GLY A 350 -40.78 52.50 22.29
CA GLY A 350 -39.92 51.35 22.03
C GLY A 350 -38.44 51.59 22.31
N ILE A 351 -38.14 52.55 23.20
CA ILE A 351 -36.78 52.92 23.57
C ILE A 351 -36.57 52.55 25.05
N ASN A 352 -35.84 51.46 25.30
CA ASN A 352 -35.45 51.04 26.65
C ASN A 352 -34.13 51.73 27.05
N ILE A 353 -34.16 52.49 28.14
CA ILE A 353 -33.03 53.33 28.59
C ILE A 353 -31.89 52.48 29.16
N GLU A 354 -32.20 51.38 29.84
CA GLU A 354 -31.22 50.49 30.44
C GLU A 354 -30.46 49.70 29.36
N GLU A 355 -31.19 49.23 28.33
CA GLU A 355 -30.61 48.63 27.12
C GLU A 355 -29.68 49.62 26.40
N MET A 356 -30.12 50.88 26.24
CA MET A 356 -29.34 51.90 25.55
C MET A 356 -28.06 52.27 26.31
N LYS A 357 -28.10 52.34 27.64
CA LYS A 357 -26.89 52.53 28.47
C LYS A 357 -25.93 51.36 28.35
N THR A 358 -26.44 50.13 28.40
CA THR A 358 -25.64 48.91 28.26
C THR A 358 -24.91 48.88 26.92
N ILE A 359 -25.55 49.35 25.86
CA ILE A 359 -24.91 49.42 24.54
C ILE A 359 -23.91 50.59 24.45
N LEU A 360 -24.30 51.77 24.94
CA LEU A 360 -23.42 52.95 24.94
C LEU A 360 -22.14 52.74 25.76
N SER A 361 -22.16 51.89 26.81
CA SER A 361 -20.96 51.57 27.57
C SER A 361 -19.95 50.68 26.82
N HIS A 362 -20.37 50.04 25.73
CA HIS A 362 -19.53 49.17 24.90
C HIS A 362 -19.17 49.80 23.54
N LEU A 363 -19.70 50.99 23.24
CA LEU A 363 -19.44 51.72 21.99
C LEU A 363 -18.45 52.87 22.23
N ASP A 364 -17.75 53.28 21.17
CA ASP A 364 -16.78 54.38 21.21
C ASP A 364 -17.46 55.69 21.68
N ALA A 365 -16.80 56.43 22.57
CA ALA A 365 -17.32 57.67 23.14
C ALA A 365 -17.63 58.74 22.08
N ASN A 366 -16.98 58.65 20.91
CA ASN A 366 -17.17 59.54 19.77
C ASN A 366 -18.37 59.19 18.86
N LEU A 367 -19.10 58.10 19.13
CA LEU A 367 -20.25 57.71 18.31
C LEU A 367 -21.33 58.79 18.32
N THR A 368 -21.89 59.13 17.15
CA THR A 368 -23.02 60.05 17.04
C THR A 368 -24.28 59.28 16.75
N LEU A 369 -25.22 59.24 17.70
CA LEU A 369 -26.53 58.61 17.50
C LEU A 369 -27.49 59.59 16.84
N SER A 370 -27.95 59.28 15.63
CA SER A 370 -28.96 60.05 14.89
C SER A 370 -30.38 59.59 15.23
N MET A 371 -31.37 60.47 15.12
CA MET A 371 -32.79 60.07 15.15
C MET A 371 -33.14 59.06 14.04
N LYS A 372 -32.34 58.99 12.97
CA LYS A 372 -32.43 58.00 11.90
C LYS A 372 -31.94 56.61 12.34
N ASP A 373 -31.17 56.54 13.41
CA ASP A 373 -30.63 55.29 13.96
C ASP A 373 -31.61 54.59 14.92
N LEU A 374 -32.84 55.13 15.00
CA LEU A 374 -33.96 54.52 15.71
C LEU A 374 -34.88 53.82 14.71
N ASN A 375 -34.89 52.49 14.73
CA ASN A 375 -35.67 51.66 13.81
C ASN A 375 -37.18 52.04 13.77
N GLY A 376 -37.77 52.47 14.90
CA GLY A 376 -39.17 52.87 14.99
C GLY A 376 -39.57 54.13 14.20
N ASN A 377 -38.61 54.88 13.65
CA ASN A 377 -38.86 56.08 12.84
C ASN A 377 -38.92 55.79 11.32
N TRP A 378 -38.73 54.55 10.91
CA TRP A 378 -38.79 54.12 9.51
C TRP A 378 -40.18 53.53 9.20
N VAL A 379 -40.74 53.91 8.05
CA VAL A 379 -42.03 53.41 7.55
C VAL A 379 -41.77 52.50 6.36
N VAL A 380 -42.26 51.26 6.42
CA VAL A 380 -42.13 50.28 5.34
C VAL A 380 -43.04 50.66 4.16
N LEU A 381 -42.48 50.72 2.97
CA LEU A 381 -43.19 50.93 1.70
C LEU A 381 -43.56 49.60 1.05
N ASP A 382 -42.57 48.71 0.92
CA ASP A 382 -42.72 47.40 0.31
C ASP A 382 -41.95 46.34 1.13
N SER A 383 -42.41 45.10 1.06
CA SER A 383 -41.79 43.97 1.75
C SER A 383 -42.02 42.67 1.00
N VAL A 384 -40.95 41.93 0.77
CA VAL A 384 -40.97 40.60 0.14
C VAL A 384 -40.28 39.61 1.06
N ASN A 385 -40.94 38.49 1.34
CA ASN A 385 -40.39 37.42 2.17
C ASN A 385 -39.86 36.29 1.27
N SER A 386 -38.78 35.66 1.71
CA SER A 386 -38.24 34.44 1.12
C SER A 386 -38.53 33.24 2.00
N THR A 387 -38.74 32.09 1.37
CA THR A 387 -38.70 30.78 2.06
C THR A 387 -37.34 30.09 1.92
N ARG A 388 -36.40 30.66 1.15
CA ARG A 388 -35.05 30.10 1.01
C ARG A 388 -34.17 30.52 2.18
N TYR A 389 -33.15 29.73 2.47
CA TYR A 389 -32.04 30.10 3.34
C TYR A 389 -30.78 30.33 2.49
N ILE A 390 -29.77 30.96 3.08
CA ILE A 390 -28.47 31.16 2.45
C ILE A 390 -27.42 30.53 3.36
N LEU A 391 -26.61 29.61 2.83
CA LEU A 391 -25.48 29.06 3.56
C LEU A 391 -24.20 29.78 3.14
N ILE A 392 -23.55 30.41 4.10
CA ILE A 392 -22.19 30.92 3.95
C ILE A 392 -21.25 29.73 4.18
N LYS A 393 -20.75 29.15 3.09
CA LYS A 393 -19.87 27.99 3.12
C LYS A 393 -18.40 28.38 3.35
N PRO A 394 -17.72 27.75 4.32
CA PRO A 394 -16.27 27.77 4.41
C PRO A 394 -15.62 27.03 3.23
N PRO A 395 -14.38 27.39 2.83
CA PRO A 395 -13.67 26.71 1.74
C PRO A 395 -13.53 25.19 1.94
N PHE A 396 -13.33 24.73 3.18
CA PHE A 396 -13.13 23.31 3.48
C PHE A 396 -14.32 22.41 3.14
N PHE A 397 -15.54 22.97 2.94
CA PHE A 397 -16.70 22.18 2.50
C PHE A 397 -16.48 21.61 1.10
N ASN A 398 -15.82 22.35 0.21
CA ASN A 398 -15.50 21.87 -1.12
C ASN A 398 -14.48 20.73 -1.05
N ASP A 399 -13.44 20.86 -0.21
CA ASP A 399 -12.45 19.80 0.01
C ASP A 399 -13.10 18.52 0.55
N ILE A 400 -14.09 18.67 1.44
CA ILE A 400 -14.90 17.56 1.96
C ILE A 400 -15.74 16.92 0.85
N ALA A 401 -16.41 17.72 0.02
CA ALA A 401 -17.21 17.22 -1.09
C ALA A 401 -16.35 16.40 -2.08
N GLU A 402 -15.22 16.95 -2.52
CA GLU A 402 -14.27 16.26 -3.39
C GLU A 402 -13.72 14.98 -2.76
N SER A 403 -13.43 15.00 -1.45
CA SER A 403 -12.98 13.83 -0.71
C SER A 403 -14.05 12.74 -0.67
N ILE A 404 -15.32 13.10 -0.43
CA ILE A 404 -16.44 12.16 -0.44
C ILE A 404 -16.64 11.57 -1.83
N GLU A 405 -16.61 12.38 -2.89
CA GLU A 405 -16.71 11.90 -4.28
C GLU A 405 -15.58 10.92 -4.63
N SER A 406 -14.36 11.16 -4.15
CA SER A 406 -13.23 10.25 -4.37
C SER A 406 -13.35 8.90 -3.65
N MET A 407 -14.21 8.82 -2.63
CA MET A 407 -14.44 7.63 -1.79
C MET A 407 -15.81 6.97 -2.04
N LEU A 408 -16.59 7.48 -2.99
CA LEU A 408 -17.91 6.97 -3.37
C LEU A 408 -17.91 6.52 -4.84
N SER A 409 -18.49 5.35 -5.12
CA SER A 409 -18.63 4.87 -6.50
C SER A 409 -19.59 5.76 -7.29
N GLU A 410 -19.47 5.76 -8.62
CA GLU A 410 -20.35 6.55 -9.52
C GLU A 410 -21.85 6.27 -9.29
N ASP A 411 -22.21 5.06 -8.83
CA ASP A 411 -23.59 4.67 -8.54
C ASP A 411 -24.07 4.99 -7.12
N GLY A 412 -23.20 5.56 -6.27
CA GLY A 412 -23.49 5.94 -4.88
C GLY A 412 -23.67 4.77 -3.90
N LYS A 413 -23.46 3.53 -4.34
CA LYS A 413 -23.77 2.32 -3.54
C LYS A 413 -22.56 1.68 -2.89
N THR A 414 -21.36 2.02 -3.31
CA THR A 414 -20.11 1.47 -2.80
C THR A 414 -19.25 2.60 -2.26
N THR A 415 -18.65 2.40 -1.08
CA THR A 415 -17.71 3.34 -0.51
C THR A 415 -16.45 2.64 -0.04
N LEU A 416 -15.36 3.40 -0.03
CA LEU A 416 -14.10 2.99 0.53
C LEU A 416 -13.96 3.50 1.97
N VAL A 417 -13.53 2.63 2.88
CA VAL A 417 -13.08 2.98 4.24
C VAL A 417 -11.62 2.61 4.38
N ILE A 418 -10.81 3.54 4.85
CA ILE A 418 -9.36 3.42 5.00
C ILE A 418 -9.05 3.22 6.49
N VAL A 419 -8.43 2.10 6.82
CA VAL A 419 -8.02 1.73 8.19
C VAL A 419 -6.51 1.89 8.29
N GLN A 420 -6.06 2.84 9.11
CA GLN A 420 -4.65 3.09 9.35
C GLN A 420 -4.18 2.30 10.57
N GLU A 421 -3.26 1.36 10.37
CA GLU A 421 -2.62 0.65 11.47
C GLU A 421 -1.62 1.54 12.22
N ASN A 422 -1.37 1.20 13.49
CA ASN A 422 -0.38 1.87 14.31
C ASN A 422 1.02 1.67 13.73
N LYS A 423 1.66 2.79 13.43
CA LYS A 423 2.94 2.85 12.72
C LYS A 423 4.12 2.24 13.46
N THR A 424 3.97 1.94 14.76
CA THR A 424 5.02 1.33 15.59
C THR A 424 4.96 -0.20 15.63
N LEU A 425 3.94 -0.80 15.04
CA LEU A 425 3.74 -2.26 15.10
C LEU A 425 4.84 -3.00 14.35
N GLY A 426 5.34 -4.06 14.97
CA GLY A 426 6.16 -5.02 14.25
C GLY A 426 5.32 -5.85 13.27
N LEU A 427 5.96 -6.42 12.25
CA LEU A 427 5.29 -7.21 11.21
C LEU A 427 4.36 -8.33 11.72
N ASN A 428 4.73 -9.00 12.81
CA ASN A 428 3.90 -10.05 13.41
C ASN A 428 2.69 -9.50 14.17
N GLU A 429 2.77 -8.25 14.62
CA GLU A 429 1.67 -7.56 15.29
C GLU A 429 0.71 -7.02 14.23
N ALA A 430 1.21 -6.37 13.18
CA ALA A 430 0.42 -5.96 12.00
C ALA A 430 -0.38 -7.14 11.42
N LYS A 431 0.23 -8.33 11.25
CA LYS A 431 -0.48 -9.55 10.83
C LYS A 431 -1.62 -9.96 11.77
N LYS A 432 -1.48 -9.73 13.08
CA LYS A 432 -2.56 -10.01 14.03
C LYS A 432 -3.69 -9.00 13.88
N VAL A 433 -3.35 -7.73 13.67
CA VAL A 433 -4.33 -6.66 13.37
C VAL A 433 -5.11 -7.01 12.10
N GLY A 434 -4.44 -7.33 10.99
CA GLY A 434 -5.10 -7.77 9.76
C GLY A 434 -6.02 -8.97 9.95
N LYS A 435 -5.62 -9.95 10.78
CA LYS A 435 -6.48 -11.08 11.16
C LYS A 435 -7.70 -10.63 11.95
N GLU A 436 -7.52 -9.77 12.95
CA GLU A 436 -8.62 -9.26 13.79
C GLU A 436 -9.60 -8.43 12.98
N LEU A 437 -9.11 -7.57 12.08
CA LEU A 437 -9.94 -6.81 11.13
C LEU A 437 -10.76 -7.74 10.24
N CYS A 438 -10.16 -8.80 9.69
CA CYS A 438 -10.88 -9.82 8.90
C CYS A 438 -12.01 -10.51 9.69
N ILE A 439 -11.82 -10.73 10.99
CA ILE A 439 -12.84 -11.33 11.87
C ILE A 439 -13.95 -10.31 12.14
N LYS A 440 -13.57 -9.09 12.53
CA LYS A 440 -14.50 -8.01 12.91
C LYS A 440 -15.40 -7.61 11.74
N ILE A 441 -14.87 -7.56 10.52
CA ILE A 441 -15.64 -7.24 9.32
C ILE A 441 -16.71 -8.31 9.05
N LYS A 442 -16.40 -9.59 9.25
CA LYS A 442 -17.38 -10.67 9.13
C LYS A 442 -18.45 -10.63 10.21
N GLU A 443 -18.11 -10.16 11.42
CA GLU A 443 -19.07 -9.99 12.52
C GLU A 443 -20.01 -8.79 12.31
N LEU A 444 -19.53 -7.75 11.61
CA LEU A 444 -20.27 -6.54 11.30
C LEU A 444 -21.07 -6.63 9.99
N GLU A 445 -20.96 -7.75 9.26
CA GLU A 445 -21.64 -8.01 7.99
C GLU A 445 -23.15 -8.16 8.23
N ASP A 446 -23.93 -7.12 7.88
CA ASP A 446 -25.39 -7.06 8.02
C ASP A 446 -26.03 -6.69 6.67
N ASP A 447 -26.74 -5.55 6.55
CA ASP A 447 -27.26 -5.06 5.26
C ASP A 447 -26.15 -4.62 4.28
N PHE A 448 -24.92 -4.44 4.77
CA PHE A 448 -23.74 -4.13 3.96
C PHE A 448 -22.92 -5.38 3.68
N HIS A 449 -22.50 -5.51 2.42
CA HIS A 449 -21.49 -6.47 2.05
C HIS A 449 -20.11 -5.80 2.18
N MET A 450 -19.24 -6.33 3.03
CA MET A 450 -17.95 -5.72 3.33
C MET A 450 -16.80 -6.65 2.96
N GLU A 451 -15.81 -6.11 2.27
CA GLU A 451 -14.60 -6.82 1.91
C GLU A 451 -13.36 -6.02 2.33
N ILE A 452 -12.26 -6.69 2.66
CA ILE A 452 -11.02 -6.05 3.11
C ILE A 452 -9.81 -6.55 2.34
N THR A 453 -8.89 -5.63 2.08
CA THR A 453 -7.56 -5.89 1.52
C THR A 453 -6.55 -4.93 2.12
N GLY A 454 -5.27 -5.16 1.86
CA GLY A 454 -4.14 -4.37 2.37
C GLY A 454 -2.95 -5.25 2.71
N GLY A 455 -1.84 -4.62 3.11
CA GLY A 455 -0.56 -5.30 3.29
C GLY A 455 -0.59 -6.34 4.41
N SER A 456 -1.24 -6.03 5.53
CA SER A 456 -1.31 -6.90 6.69
C SER A 456 -2.27 -8.07 6.45
N VAL A 457 -3.41 -7.81 5.78
CA VAL A 457 -4.39 -8.84 5.39
C VAL A 457 -3.83 -9.78 4.34
N ILE A 458 -3.15 -9.25 3.30
CA ILE A 458 -2.47 -10.08 2.29
C ILE A 458 -1.42 -10.96 2.95
N SER A 459 -0.58 -10.39 3.83
CA SER A 459 0.46 -11.13 4.53
C SER A 459 -0.10 -12.22 5.46
N TYR A 460 -1.21 -11.94 6.15
CA TYR A 460 -1.94 -12.93 6.94
C TYR A 460 -2.52 -14.05 6.07
N GLN A 461 -3.15 -13.72 4.94
CA GLN A 461 -3.73 -14.70 4.02
C GLN A 461 -2.64 -15.60 3.39
N ILE A 462 -1.46 -15.06 3.09
CA ILE A 462 -0.31 -15.85 2.65
C ILE A 462 0.04 -16.89 3.73
N ASP A 463 0.21 -16.47 5.00
CA ASP A 463 0.57 -17.40 6.08
C ASP A 463 -0.51 -18.47 6.32
N VAL A 464 -1.80 -18.11 6.26
CA VAL A 464 -2.92 -19.06 6.36
C VAL A 464 -2.89 -20.05 5.21
N LEU A 465 -2.81 -19.57 3.97
CA LEU A 465 -2.76 -20.43 2.79
C LEU A 465 -1.54 -21.34 2.83
N THR A 466 -0.36 -20.84 3.20
CA THR A 466 0.84 -21.67 3.39
C THR A 466 0.60 -22.78 4.42
N SER A 467 0.01 -22.44 5.57
CA SER A 467 -0.26 -23.41 6.63
C SER A 467 -1.29 -24.47 6.22
N GLU A 468 -2.42 -24.04 5.63
CA GLU A 468 -3.46 -24.94 5.14
C GLU A 468 -2.96 -25.84 4.02
N THR A 469 -2.19 -25.29 3.09
CA THR A 469 -1.61 -26.03 1.96
C THR A 469 -0.67 -27.12 2.45
N ASN A 470 0.22 -26.81 3.40
CA ASN A 470 1.17 -27.79 3.95
C ASN A 470 0.47 -28.99 4.60
N LYS A 471 -0.72 -28.80 5.17
CA LYS A 471 -1.53 -29.87 5.75
C LYS A 471 -1.92 -30.93 4.71
N TYR A 472 -2.09 -30.55 3.46
CA TYR A 472 -2.50 -31.45 2.37
C TYR A 472 -1.33 -31.88 1.47
N ILE A 473 -0.41 -30.96 1.13
CA ILE A 473 0.71 -31.24 0.23
C ILE A 473 1.67 -32.26 0.84
N ALA A 474 2.06 -32.10 2.11
CA ALA A 474 3.06 -33.00 2.71
C ALA A 474 2.57 -34.47 2.73
N PRO A 475 1.35 -34.80 3.22
CA PRO A 475 0.80 -36.15 3.09
C PRO A 475 0.62 -36.59 1.63
N GLY A 476 0.23 -35.67 0.74
CA GLY A 476 0.08 -35.93 -0.70
C GLY A 476 1.38 -36.45 -1.33
N ILE A 477 2.52 -35.80 -1.05
CA ILE A 477 3.84 -36.25 -1.51
C ILE A 477 4.11 -37.68 -1.02
N PHE A 478 3.90 -37.94 0.28
CA PHE A 478 4.09 -39.28 0.86
C PHE A 478 3.27 -40.34 0.14
N ILE A 479 1.99 -40.07 -0.12
CA ILE A 479 1.08 -41.01 -0.79
C ILE A 479 1.54 -41.27 -2.23
N VAL A 480 1.89 -40.22 -2.98
CA VAL A 480 2.34 -40.36 -4.38
C VAL A 480 3.65 -41.16 -4.47
N ILE A 481 4.63 -40.83 -3.64
CA ILE A 481 5.90 -41.56 -3.58
C ILE A 481 5.65 -43.01 -3.14
N MET A 482 4.82 -43.22 -2.13
CA MET A 482 4.42 -44.56 -1.68
C MET A 482 3.82 -45.39 -2.82
N LEU A 483 2.93 -44.81 -3.63
CA LEU A 483 2.31 -45.47 -4.78
C LEU A 483 3.36 -45.86 -5.85
N ILE A 484 4.29 -44.97 -6.18
CA ILE A 484 5.34 -45.26 -7.16
C ILE A 484 6.27 -46.37 -6.66
N LEU A 485 6.70 -46.29 -5.40
CA LEU A 485 7.52 -47.33 -4.76
C LEU A 485 6.76 -48.66 -4.67
N LEU A 486 5.45 -48.62 -4.44
CA LEU A 486 4.59 -49.81 -4.42
C LEU A 486 4.51 -50.48 -5.79
N ILE A 487 4.31 -49.70 -6.87
CA ILE A 487 4.29 -50.20 -8.25
C ILE A 487 5.62 -50.89 -8.60
N HIS A 488 6.74 -50.29 -8.18
CA HIS A 488 8.08 -50.77 -8.53
C HIS A 488 8.55 -51.97 -7.67
N PHE A 489 8.56 -51.82 -6.34
CA PHE A 489 9.15 -52.80 -5.44
C PHE A 489 8.17 -53.89 -4.99
N ARG A 490 6.85 -53.61 -4.97
CA ARG A 490 5.76 -54.54 -4.61
C ARG A 490 5.96 -55.33 -3.30
N ARG A 491 6.74 -54.79 -2.34
CA ARG A 491 6.95 -55.37 -1.01
C ARG A 491 6.91 -54.26 0.03
N ILE A 492 6.05 -54.42 1.04
CA ILE A 492 5.75 -53.43 2.09
C ILE A 492 7.02 -52.89 2.77
N SER A 493 7.99 -53.75 3.09
CA SER A 493 9.25 -53.33 3.73
C SER A 493 10.09 -52.38 2.88
N TYR A 494 9.99 -52.46 1.54
CA TYR A 494 10.74 -51.61 0.61
C TYR A 494 9.99 -50.33 0.24
N ILE A 495 8.77 -50.16 0.76
CA ILE A 495 7.93 -48.98 0.54
C ILE A 495 8.02 -48.09 1.78
N PHE A 496 7.79 -48.65 2.97
CA PHE A 496 7.78 -47.87 4.22
C PHE A 496 9.17 -47.43 4.67
N LEU A 497 10.21 -48.24 4.45
CA LEU A 497 11.52 -47.92 5.01
C LEU A 497 12.15 -46.65 4.39
N PRO A 498 12.14 -46.43 3.06
CA PRO A 498 12.56 -45.16 2.49
C PRO A 498 11.80 -43.97 3.08
N LEU A 499 10.47 -44.07 3.22
CA LEU A 499 9.63 -42.98 3.76
C LEU A 499 9.97 -42.65 5.21
N VAL A 500 10.26 -43.65 6.04
CA VAL A 500 10.71 -43.43 7.43
C VAL A 500 12.07 -42.73 7.44
N CYS A 501 13.00 -43.14 6.58
CA CYS A 501 14.32 -42.51 6.49
C CYS A 501 14.23 -41.04 6.07
N LEU A 502 13.37 -40.72 5.09
CA LEU A 502 13.10 -39.35 4.68
C LEU A 502 12.49 -38.53 5.81
N SER A 503 11.52 -39.10 6.55
CA SER A 503 10.89 -38.43 7.67
C SER A 503 11.92 -38.03 8.74
N ILE A 504 12.85 -38.94 9.06
CA ILE A 504 13.98 -38.67 9.96
C ILE A 504 14.82 -37.50 9.43
N SER A 505 15.18 -37.52 8.14
CA SER A 505 15.99 -36.45 7.53
C SER A 505 15.28 -35.09 7.50
N ILE A 506 13.96 -35.07 7.30
CA ILE A 506 13.14 -33.85 7.34
C ILE A 506 13.05 -33.29 8.77
N VAL A 507 12.90 -34.16 9.78
CA VAL A 507 12.96 -33.72 11.18
C VAL A 507 14.30 -33.10 11.51
N TRP A 508 15.40 -33.69 11.04
CA TRP A 508 16.75 -33.14 11.25
C TRP A 508 16.93 -31.81 10.53
N LEU A 509 16.44 -31.69 9.29
CA LEU A 509 16.44 -30.44 8.54
C LEU A 509 15.75 -29.31 9.31
N PHE A 510 14.49 -29.52 9.72
CA PHE A 510 13.73 -28.48 10.41
C PHE A 510 14.25 -28.19 11.82
N GLY A 511 14.82 -29.16 12.54
CA GLY A 511 15.51 -28.85 13.78
C GLY A 511 16.79 -28.04 13.55
N SER A 512 17.55 -28.28 12.47
CA SER A 512 18.69 -27.43 12.08
C SER A 512 18.26 -26.01 11.73
N MET A 513 17.11 -25.85 11.09
CA MET A 513 16.52 -24.54 10.79
C MET A 513 16.28 -23.71 12.06
N VAL A 514 15.76 -24.34 13.11
CA VAL A 514 15.58 -23.70 14.43
C VAL A 514 16.92 -23.35 15.07
N LEU A 515 17.91 -24.25 15.02
CA LEU A 515 19.26 -24.00 15.58
C LEU A 515 19.98 -22.83 14.91
N LEU A 516 19.74 -22.60 13.61
CA LEU A 516 20.32 -21.51 12.84
C LEU A 516 19.54 -20.20 12.96
N GLY A 517 18.37 -20.20 13.61
CA GLY A 517 17.50 -19.03 13.71
C GLY A 517 16.86 -18.63 12.38
N ILE A 518 16.74 -19.55 11.42
CA ILE A 518 16.12 -19.32 10.12
C ILE A 518 14.59 -19.38 10.28
N LYS A 519 13.88 -18.36 9.77
CA LYS A 519 12.42 -18.29 9.79
C LYS A 519 11.81 -19.20 8.72
N PHE A 520 10.67 -19.83 9.03
CA PHE A 520 9.87 -20.58 8.07
C PHE A 520 9.04 -19.63 7.20
N ASN A 521 9.27 -19.67 5.90
CA ASN A 521 8.67 -18.78 4.91
C ASN A 521 8.07 -19.58 3.75
N ALA A 522 7.39 -18.91 2.81
CA ALA A 522 6.80 -19.56 1.64
C ALA A 522 7.83 -20.38 0.82
N ILE A 523 9.08 -19.91 0.72
CA ILE A 523 10.17 -20.63 0.04
C ILE A 523 10.51 -21.96 0.73
N SER A 524 10.39 -22.02 2.07
CA SER A 524 10.73 -23.21 2.87
C SER A 524 9.81 -24.40 2.59
N VAL A 525 8.59 -24.16 2.06
CA VAL A 525 7.64 -25.22 1.66
C VAL A 525 8.24 -26.16 0.62
N ALA A 526 9.03 -25.63 -0.30
CA ALA A 526 9.69 -26.40 -1.35
C ALA A 526 10.77 -27.37 -0.84
N LEU A 527 11.25 -27.23 0.41
CA LEU A 527 12.28 -28.11 0.97
C LEU A 527 11.78 -29.56 1.12
N VAL A 528 10.52 -29.74 1.49
CA VAL A 528 9.91 -31.05 1.75
C VAL A 528 9.88 -31.91 0.48
N PRO A 529 9.25 -31.49 -0.65
CA PRO A 529 9.25 -32.27 -1.88
C PRO A 529 10.66 -32.45 -2.45
N LEU A 530 11.55 -31.48 -2.27
CA LEU A 530 12.94 -31.56 -2.73
C LEU A 530 13.72 -32.68 -2.03
N ILE A 531 13.67 -32.72 -0.69
CA ILE A 531 14.35 -33.76 0.08
C ILE A 531 13.69 -35.11 -0.14
N MET A 532 12.36 -35.16 -0.26
CA MET A 532 11.67 -36.41 -0.54
C MET A 532 12.01 -36.97 -1.91
N GLY A 533 11.94 -36.17 -2.96
CA GLY A 533 12.28 -36.62 -4.31
C GLY A 533 13.70 -37.16 -4.38
N LEU A 534 14.67 -36.38 -3.92
CA LEU A 534 16.09 -36.74 -4.00
C LEU A 534 16.53 -37.80 -2.99
N GLY A 535 15.96 -37.79 -1.79
CA GLY A 535 16.32 -38.73 -0.74
C GLY A 535 15.84 -40.14 -1.05
N VAL A 536 14.70 -40.29 -1.74
CA VAL A 536 14.20 -41.62 -2.19
C VAL A 536 15.20 -42.28 -3.13
N ASP A 537 15.88 -41.51 -3.97
CA ASP A 537 16.85 -42.03 -4.94
C ASP A 537 17.97 -42.82 -4.26
N TYR A 538 18.44 -42.34 -3.10
CA TYR A 538 19.45 -43.01 -2.30
C TYR A 538 18.99 -44.39 -1.83
N SER A 539 17.77 -44.47 -1.30
CA SER A 539 17.16 -45.74 -0.89
C SER A 539 16.97 -46.67 -2.08
N VAL A 540 16.45 -46.18 -3.21
CA VAL A 540 16.22 -46.95 -4.44
C VAL A 540 17.52 -47.57 -4.95
N HIS A 541 18.59 -46.78 -5.05
CA HIS A 541 19.89 -47.25 -5.54
C HIS A 541 20.54 -48.27 -4.59
N LEU A 542 20.48 -48.03 -3.28
CA LEU A 542 21.01 -48.97 -2.27
C LEU A 542 20.25 -50.30 -2.32
N PHE A 543 18.91 -50.26 -2.34
CA PHE A 543 18.06 -51.44 -2.38
C PHE A 543 18.21 -52.24 -3.66
N TYR A 544 18.24 -51.57 -4.81
CA TYR A 544 18.38 -52.24 -6.10
C TYR A 544 19.69 -53.03 -6.15
N ASN A 545 20.80 -52.43 -5.70
CA ASN A 545 22.07 -53.14 -5.65
C ASN A 545 22.09 -54.25 -4.60
N TYR A 546 21.50 -54.01 -3.41
CA TYR A 546 21.39 -55.04 -2.38
C TYR A 546 20.65 -56.28 -2.88
N ARG A 547 19.54 -56.09 -3.61
CA ARG A 547 18.82 -57.20 -4.26
C ARG A 547 19.63 -57.86 -5.36
N ALA A 548 20.36 -57.09 -6.16
CA ALA A 548 21.24 -57.65 -7.19
C ALA A 548 22.34 -58.54 -6.57
N GLU A 549 22.96 -58.12 -5.47
CA GLU A 549 23.98 -58.93 -4.78
C GLU A 549 23.37 -60.16 -4.09
N LEU A 550 22.19 -60.05 -3.48
CA LEU A 550 21.45 -61.20 -2.97
C LEU A 550 21.13 -62.21 -4.08
N SER A 551 20.75 -61.75 -5.27
CA SER A 551 20.44 -62.62 -6.42
C SER A 551 21.65 -63.40 -6.95
N LYS A 552 22.87 -62.92 -6.68
CA LYS A 552 24.12 -63.64 -6.95
C LYS A 552 24.45 -64.69 -5.88
N GLY A 553 23.58 -64.87 -4.88
CA GLY A 553 23.74 -65.85 -3.80
C GLY A 553 24.53 -65.35 -2.59
N MET A 554 24.79 -64.04 -2.47
CA MET A 554 25.47 -63.48 -1.29
C MET A 554 24.59 -63.57 -0.03
N LYS A 555 25.20 -63.74 1.15
CA LYS A 555 24.51 -63.64 2.44
C LYS A 555 24.06 -62.20 2.70
N PRO A 556 22.97 -61.94 3.45
CA PRO A 556 22.47 -60.59 3.71
C PRO A 556 23.51 -59.60 4.24
N LEU A 557 24.39 -60.04 5.16
CA LEU A 557 25.47 -59.20 5.70
C LEU A 557 26.50 -58.80 4.64
N ASP A 558 26.89 -59.74 3.78
CA ASP A 558 27.89 -59.49 2.75
C ASP A 558 27.30 -58.69 1.59
N ALA A 559 26.02 -58.94 1.26
CA ALA A 559 25.28 -58.19 0.26
C ALA A 559 25.12 -56.71 0.64
N ILE A 560 24.75 -56.40 1.90
CA ILE A 560 24.61 -54.99 2.34
C ILE A 560 25.96 -54.28 2.40
N LYS A 561 27.02 -54.96 2.89
CA LYS A 561 28.38 -54.40 2.91
C LYS A 561 28.89 -54.08 1.51
N THR A 562 28.68 -55.01 0.58
CA THR A 562 29.04 -54.83 -0.83
C THR A 562 28.24 -53.70 -1.46
N SER A 563 26.95 -53.57 -1.12
CA SER A 563 26.11 -52.49 -1.62
C SER A 563 26.53 -51.11 -1.12
N ILE A 564 26.82 -50.96 0.18
CA ILE A 564 27.36 -49.72 0.73
C ILE A 564 28.69 -49.35 0.06
N LYS A 565 29.57 -50.33 -0.20
CA LYS A 565 30.86 -50.08 -0.85
C LYS A 565 30.70 -49.66 -2.32
N ASN A 566 29.89 -50.39 -3.08
CA ASN A 566 29.75 -50.22 -4.53
C ASN A 566 28.91 -48.99 -4.88
N VAL A 567 27.79 -48.78 -4.20
CA VAL A 567 26.85 -47.69 -4.50
C VAL A 567 27.16 -46.44 -3.67
N GLY A 568 27.66 -46.61 -2.43
CA GLY A 568 27.93 -45.49 -1.53
C GLY A 568 28.95 -44.48 -2.07
N THR A 569 29.91 -44.92 -2.91
CA THR A 569 30.86 -44.01 -3.56
C THR A 569 30.16 -43.08 -4.56
N ALA A 570 29.27 -43.63 -5.40
CA ALA A 570 28.50 -42.83 -6.35
C ALA A 570 27.49 -41.93 -5.64
N MET A 571 26.82 -42.45 -4.59
CA MET A 571 25.88 -41.68 -3.77
C MET A 571 26.57 -40.52 -3.06
N PHE A 572 27.71 -40.75 -2.41
CA PHE A 572 28.45 -39.69 -1.73
C PHE A 572 28.95 -38.62 -2.69
N LEU A 573 29.43 -39.02 -3.87
CA LEU A 573 29.84 -38.07 -4.90
C LEU A 573 28.66 -37.22 -5.35
N ALA A 574 27.51 -37.84 -5.62
CA ALA A 574 26.27 -37.14 -5.95
C ALA A 574 25.86 -36.17 -4.83
N THR A 575 25.75 -36.65 -3.58
CA THR A 575 25.45 -35.84 -2.39
C THR A 575 26.39 -34.66 -2.25
N LEU A 576 27.70 -34.88 -2.41
CA LEU A 576 28.70 -33.81 -2.29
C LEU A 576 28.52 -32.77 -3.40
N THR A 577 28.36 -33.19 -4.66
CA THR A 577 28.14 -32.25 -5.77
C THR A 577 26.84 -31.49 -5.65
N THR A 578 25.76 -32.13 -5.21
CA THR A 578 24.46 -31.48 -5.01
C THR A 578 24.49 -30.52 -3.81
N SER A 579 25.15 -30.90 -2.72
CA SER A 579 25.33 -30.01 -1.56
C SER A 579 26.15 -28.78 -1.93
N ILE A 580 27.23 -28.94 -2.69
CA ILE A 580 28.04 -27.83 -3.19
C ILE A 580 27.24 -26.94 -4.14
N SER A 581 26.40 -27.53 -4.99
CA SER A 581 25.48 -26.79 -5.86
C SER A 581 24.51 -25.94 -5.05
N PHE A 582 23.95 -26.46 -3.95
CA PHE A 582 23.08 -25.67 -3.07
C PHE A 582 23.82 -24.61 -2.27
N LEU A 583 25.03 -24.91 -1.79
CA LEU A 583 25.86 -23.93 -1.11
C LEU A 583 26.30 -22.79 -2.05
N SER A 584 26.19 -22.94 -3.37
CA SER A 584 26.39 -21.81 -4.30
C SER A 584 25.37 -20.69 -4.09
N PHE A 585 24.19 -20.98 -3.53
CA PHE A 585 23.21 -19.96 -3.18
C PHE A 585 23.70 -18.97 -2.12
N LEU A 586 24.76 -19.30 -1.36
CA LEU A 586 25.42 -18.36 -0.46
C LEU A 586 25.96 -17.12 -1.18
N SER A 587 26.18 -17.18 -2.50
CA SER A 587 26.59 -16.01 -3.29
C SER A 587 25.44 -15.06 -3.62
N SER A 588 24.19 -15.42 -3.32
CA SER A 588 23.01 -14.59 -3.53
C SER A 588 22.95 -13.45 -2.51
N SER A 589 22.54 -12.26 -2.95
CA SER A 589 22.27 -11.14 -2.04
C SER A 589 20.94 -11.30 -1.29
N ILE A 590 20.11 -12.27 -1.65
CA ILE A 590 18.75 -12.44 -1.12
C ILE A 590 18.77 -13.48 0.02
N PRO A 591 18.50 -13.08 1.28
CA PRO A 591 18.64 -13.97 2.44
C PRO A 591 17.83 -15.28 2.34
N PRO A 592 16.54 -15.27 1.96
CA PRO A 592 15.75 -16.49 1.85
C PRO A 592 16.33 -17.52 0.88
N ILE A 593 16.98 -17.08 -0.20
CA ILE A 593 17.65 -17.98 -1.16
C ILE A 593 18.90 -18.60 -0.54
N ARG A 594 19.68 -17.84 0.24
CA ARG A 594 20.85 -18.36 0.96
C ARG A 594 20.44 -19.43 1.98
N ASP A 595 19.42 -19.12 2.76
CA ASP A 595 18.88 -20.01 3.79
C ASP A 595 18.34 -21.30 3.18
N PHE A 596 17.59 -21.18 2.07
CA PHE A 596 17.12 -22.33 1.29
C PHE A 596 18.28 -23.23 0.84
N GLY A 597 19.39 -22.65 0.35
CA GLY A 597 20.58 -23.40 -0.05
C GLY A 597 21.27 -24.14 1.09
N ILE A 598 21.43 -23.49 2.25
CA ILE A 598 22.00 -24.12 3.45
C ILE A 598 21.13 -25.31 3.89
N LEU A 599 19.82 -25.11 3.96
CA LEU A 599 18.88 -26.14 4.37
C LEU A 599 18.87 -27.30 3.36
N CYS A 600 18.83 -27.03 2.05
CA CYS A 600 18.90 -28.08 1.04
C CYS A 600 20.18 -28.92 1.13
N ALA A 601 21.34 -28.29 1.37
CA ALA A 601 22.60 -28.99 1.56
C ALA A 601 22.56 -29.91 2.79
N PHE A 602 22.04 -29.44 3.93
CA PHE A 602 21.84 -30.28 5.12
C PHE A 602 20.85 -31.41 4.86
N GLY A 603 19.71 -31.13 4.24
CA GLY A 603 18.65 -32.11 3.97
C GLY A 603 19.15 -33.30 3.16
N ILE A 604 19.85 -33.07 2.06
CA ILE A 604 20.41 -34.15 1.24
C ILE A 604 21.53 -34.88 1.98
N PHE A 605 22.40 -34.17 2.69
CA PHE A 605 23.47 -34.79 3.46
C PHE A 605 22.92 -35.70 4.58
N TYR A 606 21.85 -35.27 5.26
CA TYR A 606 21.13 -36.08 6.23
C TYR A 606 20.45 -37.28 5.58
N ALA A 607 19.80 -37.12 4.42
CA ALA A 607 19.20 -38.23 3.68
C ALA A 607 20.25 -39.29 3.32
N PHE A 608 21.43 -38.87 2.87
CA PHE A 608 22.55 -39.77 2.60
C PHE A 608 23.00 -40.51 3.86
N ILE A 609 23.25 -39.81 4.97
CA ILE A 609 23.69 -40.41 6.24
C ILE A 609 22.66 -41.44 6.72
N VAL A 610 21.39 -41.07 6.78
CA VAL A 610 20.31 -41.95 7.26
C VAL A 610 20.18 -43.18 6.37
N THR A 611 20.32 -43.04 5.05
CA THR A 611 20.28 -44.17 4.10
C THR A 611 21.44 -45.16 4.32
N VAL A 612 22.69 -44.68 4.36
CA VAL A 612 23.84 -45.60 4.48
C VAL A 612 24.02 -46.17 5.89
N THR A 613 23.33 -45.62 6.90
CA THR A 613 23.40 -46.06 8.30
C THR A 613 22.11 -46.73 8.76
N PHE A 614 21.07 -45.96 9.05
CA PHE A 614 19.79 -46.41 9.61
C PHE A 614 19.08 -47.37 8.66
N GLU A 615 18.89 -46.98 7.39
CA GLU A 615 18.19 -47.82 6.42
C GLU A 615 18.92 -49.16 6.25
N ALA A 616 20.23 -49.11 5.97
CA ALA A 616 21.06 -50.30 5.82
C ALA A 616 21.02 -51.22 7.06
N ALA A 617 21.02 -50.66 8.28
CA ALA A 617 20.93 -51.43 9.52
C ALA A 617 19.57 -52.13 9.66
N VAL A 618 18.47 -51.42 9.39
CA VAL A 618 17.11 -51.98 9.47
C VAL A 618 16.91 -53.07 8.41
N VAL A 619 17.34 -52.83 7.17
CA VAL A 619 17.27 -53.84 6.09
C VAL A 619 18.01 -55.11 6.48
N TYR A 620 19.23 -54.97 7.01
CA TYR A 620 20.00 -56.11 7.49
C TYR A 620 19.25 -56.88 8.59
N LEU A 621 18.70 -56.19 9.59
CA LEU A 621 17.96 -56.84 10.69
C LEU A 621 16.70 -57.57 10.20
N LEU A 622 15.96 -56.99 9.25
CA LEU A 622 14.75 -57.57 8.68
C LEU A 622 15.03 -58.85 7.87
N ASP A 623 16.18 -58.91 7.20
CA ASP A 623 16.54 -60.01 6.29
C ASP A 623 17.50 -61.03 6.94
N LYS A 624 18.16 -60.71 8.07
CA LYS A 624 19.12 -61.60 8.79
C LYS A 624 18.53 -62.96 9.18
N LYS A 625 17.23 -63.03 9.49
CA LYS A 625 16.56 -64.27 9.92
C LYS A 625 16.05 -65.13 8.75
N LYS A 626 16.13 -64.66 7.50
CA LYS A 626 15.59 -65.37 6.34
C LYS A 626 16.61 -66.37 5.80
N LYS A 627 16.31 -67.68 5.89
CA LYS A 627 17.19 -68.79 5.46
C LYS A 627 17.40 -68.89 3.94
N ARG A 628 16.61 -68.19 3.13
CA ARG A 628 16.79 -67.97 1.68
C ARG A 628 15.91 -66.79 1.28
N ILE A 629 16.48 -65.77 0.62
CA ILE A 629 15.70 -64.68 0.04
C ILE A 629 15.71 -64.87 -1.48
N VAL A 630 14.61 -65.45 -1.96
CA VAL A 630 14.05 -65.35 -3.32
C VAL A 630 14.97 -65.82 -4.47
N SER A 631 14.55 -66.93 -5.09
CA SER A 631 14.96 -67.41 -6.42
C SER A 631 14.97 -66.30 -7.47
N PRO A 632 15.76 -66.41 -8.55
CA PRO A 632 15.70 -65.46 -9.65
C PRO A 632 14.29 -65.54 -10.23
N ASP A 633 13.46 -64.52 -10.01
CA ASP A 633 12.21 -64.40 -10.76
C ASP A 633 12.60 -64.15 -12.22
N GLY A 634 12.77 -65.25 -12.96
CA GLY A 634 13.16 -65.31 -14.36
C GLY A 634 12.13 -64.72 -15.33
N LYS A 635 11.14 -63.95 -14.84
CA LYS A 635 10.11 -63.30 -15.65
C LYS A 635 9.62 -61.98 -15.02
N ARG A 636 10.51 -61.10 -14.52
CA ARG A 636 10.16 -59.72 -14.14
C ARG A 636 10.51 -58.71 -15.25
N LEU A 637 9.67 -57.68 -15.37
CA LEU A 637 9.47 -56.81 -16.54
C LEU A 637 10.73 -56.19 -17.18
N SER A 638 10.59 -55.99 -18.48
CA SER A 638 11.57 -55.69 -19.53
C SER A 638 12.24 -54.31 -19.49
N LEU A 639 12.34 -53.60 -18.35
CA LEU A 639 12.89 -52.24 -18.34
C LEU A 639 14.38 -52.21 -18.75
N GLY A 640 15.18 -53.17 -18.25
CA GLY A 640 16.59 -53.29 -18.66
C GLY A 640 16.77 -53.69 -20.13
N ARG A 641 15.87 -54.55 -20.67
CA ARG A 641 15.85 -54.91 -22.10
C ARG A 641 15.40 -53.73 -22.97
N GLY A 642 14.39 -52.99 -22.53
CA GLY A 642 13.90 -51.78 -23.18
C GLY A 642 14.96 -50.69 -23.19
N MET A 643 15.66 -50.49 -22.07
CA MET A 643 16.74 -49.51 -21.97
C MET A 643 17.97 -49.91 -22.80
N LYS A 644 18.25 -51.22 -22.91
CA LYS A 644 19.26 -51.73 -23.85
C LYS A 644 18.87 -51.43 -25.31
N ALA A 645 17.61 -51.72 -25.68
CA ALA A 645 17.09 -51.42 -27.02
C ALA A 645 17.12 -49.92 -27.31
N PHE A 646 16.70 -49.09 -26.35
CA PHE A 646 16.75 -47.63 -26.44
C PHE A 646 18.19 -47.13 -26.59
N SER A 647 19.12 -47.61 -25.77
CA SER A 647 20.55 -47.27 -25.91
C SER A 647 21.08 -47.66 -27.29
N SER A 648 20.74 -48.85 -27.79
CA SER A 648 21.19 -49.29 -29.12
C SER A 648 20.60 -48.42 -30.24
N PHE A 649 19.34 -47.98 -30.11
CA PHE A 649 18.69 -47.05 -31.02
C PHE A 649 19.40 -45.69 -31.03
N VAL A 650 19.68 -45.13 -29.85
CA VAL A 650 20.39 -43.85 -29.70
C VAL A 650 21.79 -43.91 -30.33
N LEU A 651 22.53 -45.00 -30.09
CA LEU A 651 23.87 -45.19 -30.66
C LEU A 651 23.84 -45.35 -32.19
N LYS A 652 22.87 -46.11 -32.73
CA LYS A 652 22.72 -46.31 -34.18
C LYS A 652 22.31 -45.03 -34.92
N ASN A 653 21.47 -44.21 -34.30
CA ASN A 653 20.92 -42.98 -34.89
C ASN A 653 21.59 -41.70 -34.36
N GLY A 654 22.81 -41.80 -33.80
CA GLY A 654 23.45 -40.70 -33.08
C GLY A 654 23.55 -39.37 -33.85
N LYS A 655 23.71 -39.39 -35.18
CA LYS A 655 23.73 -38.17 -36.02
C LYS A 655 22.38 -37.44 -35.98
N TYR A 656 21.27 -38.15 -36.11
CA TYR A 656 19.93 -37.57 -36.08
C TYR A 656 19.57 -37.08 -34.66
N VAL A 657 19.97 -37.83 -33.63
CA VAL A 657 19.80 -37.42 -32.23
C VAL A 657 20.57 -36.12 -31.96
N ALA A 658 21.81 -36.00 -32.43
CA ALA A 658 22.61 -34.77 -32.28
C ALA A 658 21.99 -33.56 -33.01
N ILE A 659 21.47 -33.75 -34.23
CA ILE A 659 20.77 -32.69 -34.98
C ILE A 659 19.53 -32.24 -34.21
N PHE A 660 18.68 -33.18 -33.77
CA PHE A 660 17.49 -32.89 -32.99
C PHE A 660 17.81 -32.11 -31.71
N LEU A 661 18.82 -32.55 -30.95
CA LEU A 661 19.26 -31.88 -29.73
C LEU A 661 19.82 -30.48 -29.99
N THR A 662 20.50 -30.27 -31.11
CA THR A 662 21.03 -28.94 -31.47
C THR A 662 19.89 -28.01 -31.86
N SER A 663 18.94 -28.46 -32.69
CA SER A 663 17.78 -27.66 -33.10
C SER A 663 16.92 -27.25 -31.92
N ILE A 664 16.60 -28.17 -31.01
CA ILE A 664 15.79 -27.85 -29.83
C ILE A 664 16.53 -26.88 -28.89
N THR A 665 17.86 -27.02 -28.77
CA THR A 665 18.68 -26.09 -27.96
C THR A 665 18.70 -24.68 -28.56
N ILE A 666 18.74 -24.54 -29.89
CA ILE A 666 18.64 -23.23 -30.57
C ILE A 666 17.29 -22.56 -30.28
N ILE A 667 16.19 -23.32 -30.36
CA ILE A 667 14.85 -22.81 -30.07
C ILE A 667 14.75 -22.32 -28.62
N PHE A 668 15.13 -23.16 -27.65
CA PHE A 668 15.10 -22.78 -26.24
C PHE A 668 16.07 -21.63 -25.91
N SER A 669 17.24 -21.59 -26.54
CA SER A 669 18.20 -20.50 -26.35
C SER A 669 17.66 -19.17 -26.88
N TYR A 670 16.88 -19.17 -27.96
CA TYR A 670 16.20 -17.96 -28.45
C TYR A 670 15.05 -17.54 -27.53
N SER A 671 14.27 -18.48 -27.00
CA SER A 671 13.25 -18.19 -25.98
C SER A 671 13.86 -17.64 -24.69
N ALA A 672 15.01 -18.16 -24.28
CA ALA A 672 15.71 -17.76 -23.06
C ALA A 672 16.11 -16.27 -23.03
N THR A 673 16.34 -15.64 -24.18
CA THR A 673 16.70 -14.20 -24.24
C THR A 673 15.51 -13.28 -24.00
N LYS A 674 14.29 -13.80 -23.99
CA LYS A 674 13.05 -13.02 -23.82
C LYS A 674 12.41 -13.16 -22.44
N VAL A 675 13.07 -13.86 -21.52
CA VAL A 675 12.54 -14.09 -20.17
C VAL A 675 12.52 -12.77 -19.39
N SER A 676 11.36 -12.44 -18.80
CA SER A 676 11.18 -11.32 -17.88
C SER A 676 11.39 -11.75 -16.43
N TYR A 677 11.70 -10.78 -15.56
CA TYR A 677 11.90 -10.96 -14.12
C TYR A 677 10.81 -10.17 -13.39
N SER A 678 10.29 -10.72 -12.30
CA SER A 678 9.24 -10.06 -11.51
C SER A 678 9.39 -10.37 -10.02
N PHE A 679 8.98 -9.43 -9.18
CA PHE A 679 8.79 -9.64 -7.75
C PHE A 679 7.60 -8.81 -7.28
N SER A 680 6.57 -9.48 -6.75
CA SER A 680 5.49 -8.85 -6.00
C SER A 680 4.96 -9.82 -4.95
N MET A 681 4.55 -9.29 -3.79
CA MET A 681 3.89 -10.10 -2.76
C MET A 681 2.52 -10.60 -3.21
N GLU A 682 1.85 -9.85 -4.09
CA GLU A 682 0.55 -10.24 -4.66
C GLU A 682 0.65 -11.51 -5.51
N GLU A 683 1.80 -11.77 -6.15
CA GLU A 683 2.00 -13.00 -6.93
C GLU A 683 1.90 -14.27 -6.07
N PHE A 684 2.11 -14.18 -4.75
CA PHE A 684 2.00 -15.33 -3.84
C PHE A 684 0.54 -15.73 -3.57
N LEU A 685 -0.42 -14.82 -3.77
CA LEU A 685 -1.84 -15.11 -3.62
C LEU A 685 -2.48 -15.46 -4.97
N PRO A 686 -3.33 -16.50 -5.03
CA PRO A 686 -4.15 -16.70 -6.21
C PRO A 686 -5.11 -15.51 -6.40
N LYS A 687 -5.30 -15.08 -7.65
CA LYS A 687 -6.20 -13.97 -8.03
C LYS A 687 -7.65 -14.12 -7.54
N ASN A 688 -8.07 -15.34 -7.18
CA ASN A 688 -9.41 -15.64 -6.70
C ASN A 688 -9.60 -15.46 -5.17
N THR A 689 -8.55 -15.14 -4.43
CA THR A 689 -8.65 -14.88 -2.98
C THR A 689 -9.50 -13.64 -2.70
N PRO A 690 -10.17 -13.56 -1.54
CA PRO A 690 -10.96 -12.38 -1.17
C PRO A 690 -10.16 -11.08 -1.27
N ALA A 691 -8.97 -11.01 -0.66
CA ALA A 691 -8.17 -9.78 -0.66
C ALA A 691 -7.77 -9.33 -2.09
N MET A 692 -7.39 -10.25 -2.98
CA MET A 692 -7.02 -9.90 -4.35
C MET A 692 -8.23 -9.48 -5.20
N LYS A 693 -9.40 -10.09 -4.99
CA LYS A 693 -10.64 -9.64 -5.65
C LYS A 693 -11.04 -8.24 -5.22
N THR A 694 -10.96 -7.97 -3.91
CA THR A 694 -11.25 -6.66 -3.34
C THR A 694 -10.26 -5.60 -3.82
N LEU A 695 -8.96 -5.93 -3.89
CA LEU A 695 -7.95 -5.05 -4.45
C LEU A 695 -8.24 -4.70 -5.92
N GLY A 696 -8.62 -5.70 -6.72
CA GLY A 696 -9.06 -5.49 -8.10
C GLY A 696 -10.28 -4.57 -8.20
N LYS A 697 -11.32 -4.82 -7.39
CA LYS A 697 -12.52 -3.97 -7.33
C LYS A 697 -12.18 -2.53 -6.93
N ILE A 698 -11.30 -2.33 -5.95
CA ILE A 698 -10.86 -0.99 -5.52
C ILE A 698 -10.09 -0.30 -6.64
N SER A 699 -9.20 -1.01 -7.34
CA SER A 699 -8.49 -0.43 -8.49
C SER A 699 -9.44 -0.02 -9.62
N ASP A 700 -10.53 -0.76 -9.83
CA ASP A 700 -11.53 -0.47 -10.88
C ASP A 700 -12.49 0.67 -10.46
N LEU A 701 -13.01 0.64 -9.23
CA LEU A 701 -14.03 1.58 -8.74
C LEU A 701 -13.43 2.86 -8.15
N PHE A 702 -12.23 2.78 -7.56
CA PHE A 702 -11.55 3.86 -6.86
C PHE A 702 -10.09 3.99 -7.32
N PRO A 703 -9.83 4.27 -8.61
CA PRO A 703 -8.46 4.34 -9.14
C PRO A 703 -7.60 5.39 -8.43
N SER A 704 -8.21 6.42 -7.83
CA SER A 704 -7.52 7.46 -7.05
C SER A 704 -7.16 7.05 -5.61
N ALA A 705 -7.73 5.94 -5.11
CA ALA A 705 -7.47 5.42 -3.78
C ALA A 705 -6.31 4.40 -3.74
N SER A 706 -6.00 3.77 -4.87
CA SER A 706 -4.75 3.02 -5.07
C SER A 706 -3.58 4.00 -5.08
N ARG A 707 -3.07 4.36 -3.89
CA ARG A 707 -1.93 5.27 -3.74
C ARG A 707 -0.65 4.47 -3.75
N MET A 708 -0.03 4.40 -4.92
CA MET A 708 1.38 4.01 -5.02
C MET A 708 2.21 5.24 -4.67
N GLU A 709 2.85 5.23 -3.50
CA GLU A 709 3.72 6.33 -3.04
C GLU A 709 5.18 5.87 -3.01
N GLU A 710 6.08 6.78 -3.35
CA GLU A 710 7.53 6.64 -3.18
C GLU A 710 8.07 7.76 -2.29
N TYR A 711 9.26 7.54 -1.73
CA TYR A 711 9.84 8.43 -0.74
C TYR A 711 11.25 8.90 -1.13
N ILE A 712 11.52 10.17 -0.89
CA ILE A 712 12.88 10.70 -0.90
C ILE A 712 13.19 11.19 0.52
N LEU A 713 14.02 10.41 1.22
CA LEU A 713 14.49 10.70 2.57
C LEU A 713 15.70 11.63 2.52
N ILE A 714 15.63 12.75 3.23
CA ILE A 714 16.71 13.73 3.34
C ILE A 714 17.12 13.83 4.81
N GLU A 715 18.36 13.42 5.13
CA GLU A 715 18.92 13.41 6.48
C GLU A 715 20.04 14.46 6.62
N GLY A 716 20.04 15.23 7.71
CA GLY A 716 21.04 16.25 8.03
C GLY A 716 20.41 17.54 8.52
N ASP A 717 21.12 18.66 8.45
CA ASP A 717 20.58 19.95 8.93
C ASP A 717 19.53 20.51 7.96
N ILE A 718 18.25 20.38 8.35
CA ILE A 718 17.11 20.87 7.57
C ILE A 718 16.92 22.39 7.76
N CYS A 719 17.49 22.99 8.82
CA CYS A 719 17.41 24.43 9.09
C CYS A 719 18.31 25.30 8.19
N SER A 720 18.75 24.79 7.04
CA SER A 720 19.52 25.56 6.06
C SER A 720 18.69 25.92 4.84
N VAL A 721 18.72 27.20 4.45
CA VAL A 721 18.10 27.69 3.22
C VAL A 721 18.64 26.94 1.99
N LYS A 722 19.92 26.55 2.00
CA LYS A 722 20.49 25.72 0.92
C LYS A 722 19.81 24.36 0.80
N THR A 723 19.45 23.74 1.93
CA THR A 723 18.69 22.48 1.93
C THR A 723 17.32 22.68 1.31
N MET A 724 16.61 23.76 1.66
CA MET A 724 15.30 24.10 1.05
C MET A 724 15.38 24.38 -0.45
N GLU A 725 16.42 25.10 -0.91
CA GLU A 725 16.66 25.31 -2.34
C GLU A 725 16.95 24.00 -3.08
N SER A 726 17.56 23.05 -2.39
CA SER A 726 17.85 21.72 -2.94
C SER A 726 16.58 20.89 -3.08
N ILE A 727 15.71 20.91 -2.06
CA ILE A 727 14.38 20.27 -2.10
C ILE A 727 13.56 20.86 -3.25
N TYR A 728 13.57 22.19 -3.41
CA TYR A 728 12.88 22.86 -4.52
C TYR A 728 13.37 22.36 -5.88
N LYS A 729 14.71 22.27 -6.06
CA LYS A 729 15.30 21.76 -7.32
C LYS A 729 14.96 20.31 -7.59
N ILE A 730 14.94 19.46 -6.56
CA ILE A 730 14.51 18.04 -6.71
C ILE A 730 13.07 18.00 -7.22
N ILE A 731 12.16 18.77 -6.63
CA ILE A 731 10.76 18.86 -7.07
C ILE A 731 10.63 19.48 -8.47
N GLU A 732 11.51 20.42 -8.83
CA GLU A 732 11.54 21.01 -10.15
C GLU A 732 12.02 20.04 -11.23
N ASN A 733 13.03 19.21 -10.93
CA ASN A 733 13.52 18.17 -11.82
C ASN A 733 12.44 17.10 -12.06
N MET A 734 11.64 16.76 -11.05
CA MET A 734 10.53 15.79 -11.20
C MET A 734 9.39 16.26 -12.13
N LYS A 735 9.44 17.49 -12.68
CA LYS A 735 8.34 18.04 -13.49
C LYS A 735 8.20 17.42 -14.87
N ASP A 736 9.25 16.85 -15.46
CA ASP A 736 9.18 16.14 -16.73
C ASP A 736 8.91 14.63 -16.58
N ASP A 737 8.92 14.12 -15.35
CA ASP A 737 8.58 12.73 -15.07
C ASP A 737 7.12 12.41 -15.40
N LYS A 738 6.95 11.28 -16.09
CA LYS A 738 5.64 10.75 -16.48
C LYS A 738 5.09 9.74 -15.48
N THR A 739 5.97 9.18 -14.65
CA THR A 739 5.61 8.17 -13.65
C THR A 739 4.96 8.78 -12.40
N ILE A 740 5.07 10.11 -12.23
CA ILE A 740 4.51 10.86 -11.10
C ILE A 740 3.09 11.32 -11.42
N ALA A 741 2.16 11.08 -10.50
CA ALA A 741 0.78 11.53 -10.59
C ALA A 741 0.68 13.07 -10.54
N ARG A 742 -0.38 13.60 -11.16
CA ARG A 742 -0.63 15.05 -11.23
C ARG A 742 -2.05 15.37 -10.77
N TYR A 743 -2.20 16.55 -10.19
CA TYR A 743 -3.50 17.15 -9.95
C TYR A 743 -4.17 17.55 -11.29
N PRO A 744 -5.49 17.77 -11.34
CA PRO A 744 -6.19 18.21 -12.55
C PRO A 744 -5.66 19.51 -13.15
N ASP A 745 -5.02 20.35 -12.32
CA ASP A 745 -4.37 21.60 -12.73
C ASP A 745 -2.96 21.41 -13.34
N GLY A 746 -2.47 20.17 -13.44
CA GLY A 746 -1.18 19.79 -14.00
C GLY A 746 0.00 19.86 -13.03
N ARG A 747 -0.20 20.30 -11.77
CA ARG A 747 0.85 20.26 -10.74
C ARG A 747 1.18 18.83 -10.34
N LEU A 748 2.44 18.58 -9.97
CA LEU A 748 2.86 17.29 -9.44
C LEU A 748 2.16 17.01 -8.11
N LYS A 749 1.72 15.77 -7.92
CA LYS A 749 1.17 15.28 -6.67
C LYS A 749 2.32 14.83 -5.76
N VAL A 750 3.01 15.82 -5.19
CA VAL A 750 4.18 15.63 -4.32
C VAL A 750 3.95 16.37 -3.01
N GLU A 751 4.13 15.67 -1.89
CA GLU A 751 4.06 16.26 -0.55
C GLU A 751 5.47 16.43 0.00
N SER A 752 5.77 17.62 0.51
CA SER A 752 7.07 17.93 1.10
C SER A 752 6.93 19.07 2.11
N ILE A 753 8.02 19.39 2.80
CA ILE A 753 8.08 20.59 3.64
C ILE A 753 7.75 21.88 2.86
N LEU A 754 8.05 21.96 1.55
CA LEU A 754 7.73 23.11 0.71
C LEU A 754 6.23 23.22 0.42
N SER A 755 5.56 22.10 0.16
CA SER A 755 4.11 22.11 -0.08
C SER A 755 3.36 22.54 1.18
N VAL A 756 3.79 22.07 2.36
CA VAL A 756 3.22 22.50 3.65
C VAL A 756 3.41 24.00 3.88
N ILE A 757 4.58 24.55 3.56
CA ILE A 757 4.82 26.01 3.66
C ILE A 757 3.95 26.78 2.66
N GLU A 758 3.85 26.31 1.41
CA GLU A 758 3.02 26.93 0.37
C GLU A 758 1.54 26.94 0.76
N ASP A 759 1.02 25.82 1.26
CA ASP A 759 -0.37 25.70 1.70
C ASP A 759 -0.65 26.62 2.89
N ALA A 760 0.26 26.66 3.88
CA ALA A 760 0.15 27.59 5.01
C ALA A 760 0.18 29.07 4.56
N ALA A 761 1.02 29.41 3.58
CA ALA A 761 1.11 30.77 3.04
C ALA A 761 -0.13 31.17 2.22
N LYS A 762 -0.75 30.23 1.50
CA LYS A 762 -2.02 30.46 0.78
C LYS A 762 -3.19 30.71 1.74
N ILE A 763 -3.26 29.94 2.82
CA ILE A 763 -4.27 30.11 3.87
C ILE A 763 -4.05 31.43 4.61
N ASN A 764 -2.79 31.77 4.91
CA ASN A 764 -2.42 32.97 5.64
C ASN A 764 -1.26 33.72 4.99
N GLY A 765 -1.61 34.66 4.09
CA GLY A 765 -0.64 35.49 3.37
C GLY A 765 0.30 36.32 4.26
N SER A 766 -0.04 36.55 5.54
CA SER A 766 0.84 37.26 6.47
C SER A 766 2.13 36.50 6.80
N ILE A 767 2.16 35.18 6.58
CA ILE A 767 3.36 34.33 6.77
C ILE A 767 4.48 34.76 5.80
N ILE A 768 4.12 35.19 4.58
CA ILE A 768 5.06 35.62 3.55
C ILE A 768 5.91 36.79 4.04
N GLU A 769 5.26 37.84 4.56
CA GLU A 769 5.95 39.02 5.09
C GLU A 769 6.64 38.73 6.43
N LYS A 770 5.98 37.98 7.33
CA LYS A 770 6.48 37.71 8.68
C LYS A 770 7.80 36.93 8.70
N PHE A 771 7.99 36.01 7.75
CA PHE A 771 9.17 35.16 7.66
C PHE A 771 10.05 35.45 6.44
N ASN A 772 9.83 36.58 5.76
CA ASN A 772 10.60 37.02 4.59
C ASN A 772 10.70 35.95 3.48
N LEU A 773 9.57 35.36 3.10
CA LEU A 773 9.54 34.34 2.04
C LEU A 773 9.80 34.96 0.66
N ASP A 774 10.57 34.26 -0.17
CA ASP A 774 10.72 34.60 -1.59
C ASP A 774 9.54 34.07 -2.44
N SER A 775 9.59 34.27 -3.76
CA SER A 775 8.56 33.80 -4.70
C SER A 775 8.44 32.27 -4.79
N ARG A 776 9.38 31.52 -4.19
CA ARG A 776 9.38 30.06 -4.09
C ARG A 776 8.92 29.60 -2.70
N PHE A 777 8.44 30.52 -1.87
CA PHE A 777 8.07 30.29 -0.47
C PHE A 777 9.25 29.86 0.43
N ILE A 778 10.49 30.20 0.04
CA ILE A 778 11.70 29.89 0.82
C ILE A 778 12.15 31.14 1.60
N PRO A 779 12.39 31.03 2.92
CA PRO A 779 12.95 32.12 3.72
C PRO A 779 14.36 32.55 3.25
N ARG A 780 14.68 33.84 3.38
CA ARG A 780 15.99 34.38 2.95
C ARG A 780 17.16 34.03 3.88
N THR A 781 16.88 33.67 5.14
CA THR A 781 17.93 33.35 6.13
C THR A 781 17.62 32.07 6.89
N ASP A 782 18.67 31.34 7.31
CA ASP A 782 18.55 30.11 8.12
C ASP A 782 17.81 30.36 9.44
N ARG A 783 17.94 31.58 10.00
CA ARG A 783 17.22 31.98 11.22
C ARG A 783 15.72 32.10 10.98
N ASP A 784 15.32 32.74 9.89
CA ASP A 784 13.90 32.91 9.54
C ASP A 784 13.28 31.56 9.19
N LEU A 785 14.04 30.68 8.52
CA LEU A 785 13.64 29.30 8.27
C LEU A 785 13.39 28.54 9.56
N LYS A 786 14.33 28.56 10.50
CA LYS A 786 14.13 27.89 11.79
C LYS A 786 12.87 28.39 12.52
N ASN A 787 12.67 29.71 12.56
CA ASN A 787 11.48 30.30 13.17
C ASN A 787 10.18 29.90 12.47
N LEU A 788 10.19 29.81 11.14
CA LEU A 788 9.06 29.33 10.34
C LEU A 788 8.76 27.86 10.65
N LEU A 789 9.79 27.01 10.66
CA LEU A 789 9.61 25.58 10.96
C LEU A 789 9.09 25.37 12.37
N ASP A 790 9.61 26.10 13.37
CA ASP A 790 9.08 26.07 14.74
C ASP A 790 7.60 26.52 14.79
N TYR A 791 7.26 27.59 14.06
CA TYR A 791 5.88 28.09 13.97
C TYR A 791 4.92 27.06 13.35
N LEU A 792 5.33 26.42 12.24
CA LEU A 792 4.51 25.42 11.56
C LEU A 792 4.45 24.11 12.35
N TYR A 793 5.54 23.66 12.96
CA TYR A 793 5.57 22.41 13.74
C TYR A 793 4.60 22.40 14.93
N GLU A 794 4.32 23.57 15.50
CA GLU A 794 3.36 23.71 16.60
C GLU A 794 1.91 23.88 16.14
N ARG A 795 1.66 24.37 14.92
CA ARG A 795 0.33 24.81 14.46
C ARG A 795 -0.25 23.98 13.32
N GLU A 796 0.58 23.39 12.49
CA GLU A 796 0.19 22.58 11.33
C GLU A 796 0.47 21.11 11.61
N PRO A 797 -0.54 20.28 11.94
CA PRO A 797 -0.33 18.86 12.21
C PRO A 797 0.34 18.11 11.04
N SER A 798 0.06 18.54 9.80
CA SER A 798 0.55 17.94 8.56
C SER A 798 2.08 17.96 8.44
N ILE A 799 2.76 18.95 9.01
CA ILE A 799 4.22 19.06 8.90
C ILE A 799 4.95 17.90 9.58
N LYS A 800 4.34 17.25 10.59
CA LYS A 800 4.94 16.10 11.29
C LYS A 800 5.07 14.87 10.39
N TYR A 801 4.30 14.77 9.30
CA TYR A 801 4.41 13.67 8.34
C TYR A 801 5.57 13.82 7.35
N VAL A 802 6.17 15.01 7.28
CA VAL A 802 7.25 15.35 6.34
C VAL A 802 8.49 15.92 7.04
N LEU A 803 8.42 16.28 8.32
CA LEU A 803 9.50 16.89 9.09
C LEU A 803 9.70 16.20 10.44
N HIS A 804 10.91 15.71 10.68
CA HIS A 804 11.30 15.06 11.92
C HIS A 804 12.05 16.02 12.84
N ARG A 805 11.77 15.95 14.15
CA ARG A 805 12.34 16.84 15.16
C ARG A 805 12.93 16.04 16.31
N ASN A 806 14.22 16.24 16.59
CA ASN A 806 14.91 15.70 17.75
C ASN A 806 15.62 16.82 18.54
N ARG A 807 16.95 16.99 18.40
CA ARG A 807 17.72 18.12 18.97
C ARG A 807 17.70 19.39 18.09
N GLY A 808 16.94 19.32 17.02
CA GLY A 808 16.79 20.24 15.89
C GLY A 808 15.96 19.51 14.82
N TYR A 809 15.85 20.09 13.62
CA TYR A 809 15.24 19.40 12.48
C TYR A 809 16.34 18.66 11.70
N ASP A 810 16.39 17.34 11.88
CA ASP A 810 17.48 16.47 11.41
C ASP A 810 17.10 15.55 10.24
N ALA A 811 15.81 15.46 9.89
CA ALA A 811 15.35 14.78 8.68
C ALA A 811 14.05 15.37 8.13
N THR A 812 13.88 15.27 6.81
CA THR A 812 12.64 15.58 6.09
C THR A 812 12.36 14.55 5.00
N LEU A 813 11.10 14.41 4.62
CA LEU A 813 10.60 13.44 3.66
C LEU A 813 9.88 14.16 2.52
N ILE A 814 10.17 13.75 1.29
CA ILE A 814 9.34 14.07 0.12
C ILE A 814 8.56 12.80 -0.22
N ARG A 815 7.24 12.88 -0.27
CA ARG A 815 6.35 11.80 -0.72
C ARG A 815 5.92 12.08 -2.16
N VAL A 816 6.18 11.13 -3.03
CA VAL A 816 5.90 11.22 -4.46
C VAL A 816 4.77 10.26 -4.77
N HIS A 817 3.61 10.78 -5.17
CA HIS A 817 2.50 9.94 -5.60
C HIS A 817 2.72 9.53 -7.06
N LEU A 818 2.64 8.24 -7.34
CA LEU A 818 2.85 7.68 -8.68
C LEU A 818 1.53 7.50 -9.44
N VAL A 819 1.63 7.43 -10.76
CA VAL A 819 0.50 7.05 -11.62
C VAL A 819 0.12 5.59 -11.32
N ASN A 820 -1.19 5.30 -11.29
CA ASN A 820 -1.70 3.96 -11.08
C ASN A 820 -1.53 3.13 -12.38
N GLU A 821 -0.35 2.53 -12.55
CA GLU A 821 0.00 1.62 -13.66
C GLU A 821 0.31 0.20 -13.14
N GLU A 822 0.26 -0.79 -14.03
CA GLU A 822 0.67 -2.17 -13.70
C GLU A 822 2.16 -2.22 -13.32
N ILE A 823 2.45 -2.79 -12.14
CA ILE A 823 3.82 -2.89 -11.60
C ILE A 823 4.66 -3.85 -12.45
N SER A 824 5.26 -3.32 -13.51
CA SER A 824 6.15 -4.05 -14.42
C SER A 824 7.62 -3.80 -14.09
N SER A 825 8.51 -4.69 -14.53
CA SER A 825 9.96 -4.48 -14.36
C SER A 825 10.47 -3.21 -15.04
N GLU A 826 9.77 -2.73 -16.06
CA GLU A 826 10.11 -1.50 -16.78
C GLU A 826 9.63 -0.26 -16.03
N PHE A 827 8.38 -0.27 -15.54
CA PHE A 827 7.83 0.78 -14.70
C PHE A 827 8.61 0.97 -13.39
N THR A 828 8.87 -0.11 -12.66
CA THR A 828 9.65 -0.05 -11.41
C THR A 828 11.07 0.48 -11.63
N LYS A 829 11.68 0.15 -12.79
CA LYS A 829 12.98 0.67 -13.19
C LYS A 829 12.92 2.15 -13.57
N SER A 830 11.90 2.59 -14.32
CA SER A 830 11.77 4.00 -14.71
C SER A 830 11.59 4.87 -13.47
N VAL A 831 10.64 4.55 -12.60
CA VAL A 831 10.41 5.25 -11.33
C VAL A 831 11.70 5.40 -10.53
N TYR A 832 12.39 4.29 -10.23
CA TYR A 832 13.62 4.35 -9.44
C TYR A 832 14.72 5.17 -10.12
N THR A 833 14.85 5.05 -11.45
CA THR A 833 15.92 5.73 -12.20
C THR A 833 15.65 7.23 -12.34
N GLU A 834 14.41 7.61 -12.65
CA GLU A 834 13.95 9.01 -12.73
C GLU A 834 14.18 9.70 -11.38
N LEU A 835 13.60 9.18 -10.30
CA LEU A 835 13.77 9.75 -8.95
C LEU A 835 15.23 9.79 -8.50
N THR A 836 16.04 8.78 -8.82
CA THR A 836 17.47 8.78 -8.45
C THR A 836 18.27 9.82 -9.25
N ASN A 837 17.92 10.08 -10.51
CA ASN A 837 18.59 11.07 -11.35
C ASN A 837 18.23 12.51 -10.95
N ASP A 838 17.01 12.71 -10.44
CA ASP A 838 16.52 14.02 -10.01
C ASP A 838 17.11 14.47 -8.68
N VAL A 839 17.58 13.51 -7.87
CA VAL A 839 18.26 13.76 -6.61
C VAL A 839 19.65 14.36 -6.85
N ILE A 840 19.84 15.59 -6.38
CA ILE A 840 21.13 16.30 -6.44
C ILE A 840 21.86 16.16 -5.10
N SER A 841 23.19 15.98 -5.11
CA SER A 841 24.01 16.04 -3.89
C SER A 841 24.10 17.48 -3.38
N CYS A 842 23.61 17.74 -2.16
CA CYS A 842 23.54 19.10 -1.63
C CYS A 842 24.21 19.22 -0.25
N GLY A 843 25.41 19.78 -0.21
CA GLY A 843 26.10 20.12 1.05
C GLY A 843 26.29 18.91 1.98
N ASN A 844 25.89 19.07 3.24
CA ASN A 844 26.05 18.07 4.31
C ASN A 844 24.79 17.19 4.51
N VAL A 845 23.77 17.30 3.66
CA VAL A 845 22.59 16.43 3.76
C VAL A 845 22.74 15.19 2.89
N LYS A 846 22.31 14.05 3.43
CA LYS A 846 22.27 12.77 2.74
C LYS A 846 20.86 12.55 2.20
N VAL A 847 20.75 12.41 0.88
CA VAL A 847 19.48 12.13 0.20
C VAL A 847 19.45 10.65 -0.20
N THR A 848 18.32 9.97 -0.01
CA THR A 848 18.14 8.57 -0.38
C THR A 848 16.72 8.34 -0.88
N VAL A 849 16.58 7.82 -2.10
CA VAL A 849 15.30 7.35 -2.66
C VAL A 849 14.97 5.98 -2.05
N THR A 850 13.75 5.81 -1.56
CA THR A 850 13.24 4.58 -0.94
C THR A 850 11.73 4.50 -1.14
N GLY A 851 11.13 3.35 -0.86
CA GLY A 851 9.70 3.11 -1.00
C GLY A 851 9.41 1.73 -1.59
N PRO A 852 8.13 1.32 -1.64
CA PRO A 852 7.72 -0.01 -2.10
C PRO A 852 8.20 -0.36 -3.52
N ILE A 853 8.01 0.51 -4.50
CA ILE A 853 8.45 0.35 -5.90
C ILE A 853 9.98 0.32 -6.00
N SER A 854 10.67 1.20 -5.28
CA SER A 854 12.14 1.21 -5.22
C SER A 854 12.72 -0.09 -4.63
N LEU A 855 12.06 -0.64 -3.60
CA LEU A 855 12.40 -1.94 -3.02
C LEU A 855 12.11 -3.08 -4.00
N ILE A 856 10.96 -3.07 -4.70
CA ILE A 856 10.62 -4.08 -5.72
C ILE A 856 11.69 -4.09 -6.81
N TYR A 857 12.06 -2.92 -7.34
CA TYR A 857 13.12 -2.78 -8.34
C TYR A 857 14.45 -3.34 -7.82
N THR A 858 14.84 -2.98 -6.60
CA THR A 858 16.10 -3.41 -5.99
C THR A 858 16.15 -4.92 -5.75
N ILE A 859 15.03 -5.53 -5.32
CA ILE A 859 14.90 -6.98 -5.19
C ILE A 859 14.97 -7.64 -6.57
N THR A 860 14.24 -7.14 -7.56
CA THR A 860 14.21 -7.67 -8.94
C THR A 860 15.59 -7.60 -9.60
N LYS A 861 16.29 -6.48 -9.43
CA LYS A 861 17.68 -6.31 -9.89
C LYS A 861 18.63 -7.26 -9.17
N SER A 862 18.51 -7.35 -7.84
CA SER A 862 19.31 -8.26 -7.01
C SER A 862 19.09 -9.72 -7.35
N LEU A 863 17.84 -10.12 -7.65
CA LEU A 863 17.47 -11.44 -8.15
C LEU A 863 18.21 -11.72 -9.46
N THR A 864 18.14 -10.79 -10.41
CA THR A 864 18.75 -10.93 -11.74
C THR A 864 20.27 -11.06 -11.66
N GLU A 865 20.94 -10.17 -10.93
CA GLU A 865 22.39 -10.20 -10.76
C GLU A 865 22.86 -11.44 -9.97
N SER A 866 22.18 -11.75 -8.87
CA SER A 866 22.49 -12.92 -8.04
C SER A 866 22.36 -14.21 -8.85
N GLN A 867 21.33 -14.31 -9.68
CA GLN A 867 21.03 -15.48 -10.48
C GLN A 867 22.09 -15.75 -11.56
N LEU A 868 22.54 -14.71 -12.26
CA LEU A 868 23.64 -14.84 -13.23
C LEU A 868 24.93 -15.28 -12.54
N LYS A 869 25.25 -14.66 -11.40
CA LYS A 869 26.45 -14.97 -10.62
C LYS A 869 26.42 -16.37 -10.02
N SER A 870 25.32 -16.75 -9.35
CA SER A 870 25.19 -18.05 -8.68
C SER A 870 25.21 -19.21 -9.68
N THR A 871 24.51 -19.08 -10.81
CA THR A 871 24.49 -20.12 -11.85
C THR A 871 25.88 -20.36 -12.43
N PHE A 872 26.61 -19.28 -12.73
CA PHE A 872 27.98 -19.39 -13.23
C PHE A 872 28.93 -20.02 -12.21
N VAL A 873 28.91 -19.54 -10.97
CA VAL A 873 29.70 -20.10 -9.86
C VAL A 873 29.38 -21.57 -9.66
N CYS A 874 28.10 -21.95 -9.68
CA CYS A 874 27.67 -23.32 -9.50
C CYS A 874 28.18 -24.24 -10.63
N LEU A 875 28.03 -23.85 -11.90
CA LEU A 875 28.55 -24.63 -13.04
C LEU A 875 30.06 -24.78 -12.98
N PHE A 876 30.77 -23.70 -12.66
CA PHE A 876 32.22 -23.71 -12.54
C PHE A 876 32.69 -24.64 -11.42
N VAL A 877 32.17 -24.48 -10.21
CA VAL A 877 32.56 -25.29 -9.04
C VAL A 877 32.19 -26.75 -9.26
N ALA A 878 30.99 -27.05 -9.76
CA ALA A 878 30.59 -28.43 -10.04
C ALA A 878 31.49 -29.09 -11.10
N GLY A 879 31.84 -28.36 -12.15
CA GLY A 879 32.82 -28.79 -13.15
C GLY A 879 34.18 -29.10 -12.54
N VAL A 880 34.72 -28.20 -11.73
CA VAL A 880 36.01 -28.38 -11.03
C VAL A 880 35.99 -29.62 -10.13
N VAL A 881 34.93 -29.80 -9.33
CA VAL A 881 34.78 -30.96 -8.43
C VAL A 881 34.79 -32.26 -9.22
N LEU A 882 34.05 -32.34 -10.34
CA LEU A 882 34.00 -33.56 -11.14
C LEU A 882 35.29 -33.83 -11.90
N ILE A 883 35.97 -32.79 -12.38
CA ILE A 883 37.31 -32.93 -12.96
C ILE A 883 38.29 -33.47 -11.93
N ALA A 884 38.26 -32.94 -10.69
CA ALA A 884 39.11 -33.38 -9.59
C ALA A 884 38.82 -34.85 -9.21
N VAL A 885 37.55 -35.22 -9.11
CA VAL A 885 37.14 -36.58 -8.72
C VAL A 885 37.46 -37.60 -9.80
N TYR A 886 37.15 -37.32 -11.06
CA TYR A 886 37.45 -38.23 -12.16
C TYR A 886 38.91 -38.19 -12.60
N ARG A 887 39.68 -37.18 -12.15
CA ARG A 887 41.07 -36.90 -12.55
C ARG A 887 41.25 -36.80 -14.07
N LYS A 888 40.17 -36.53 -14.81
CA LYS A 888 40.13 -36.47 -16.28
C LYS A 888 39.12 -35.41 -16.71
N ILE A 889 39.62 -34.38 -17.40
CA ILE A 889 38.81 -33.25 -17.90
C ILE A 889 37.67 -33.74 -18.81
N SER A 890 37.95 -34.75 -19.64
CA SER A 890 36.95 -35.33 -20.56
C SER A 890 35.75 -35.94 -19.84
N LEU A 891 35.95 -36.74 -18.79
CA LEU A 891 34.85 -37.34 -18.04
C LEU A 891 34.04 -36.29 -17.25
N GLY A 892 34.72 -35.27 -16.70
CA GLY A 892 34.05 -34.12 -16.09
C GLY A 892 33.17 -33.34 -17.09
N GLY A 893 33.69 -33.08 -18.29
CA GLY A 893 32.92 -32.40 -19.35
C GLY A 893 31.72 -33.21 -19.84
N ILE A 894 31.85 -34.53 -19.97
CA ILE A 894 30.73 -35.43 -20.33
C ILE A 894 29.64 -35.37 -19.26
N ALA A 895 30.01 -35.30 -17.97
CA ALA A 895 29.05 -35.15 -16.89
C ALA A 895 28.31 -33.80 -16.90
N MET A 896 28.98 -32.71 -17.32
CA MET A 896 28.38 -31.36 -17.38
C MET A 896 27.49 -31.13 -18.59
N THR A 897 27.69 -31.85 -19.68
CA THR A 897 26.97 -31.57 -20.93
C THR A 897 25.44 -31.69 -20.78
N PRO A 898 24.88 -32.77 -20.19
CA PRO A 898 23.43 -32.89 -19.98
C PRO A 898 22.86 -31.73 -19.16
N VAL A 899 23.61 -31.28 -18.16
CA VAL A 899 23.20 -30.25 -17.20
C VAL A 899 23.15 -28.88 -17.86
N ILE A 900 24.20 -28.51 -18.60
CA ILE A 900 24.24 -27.25 -19.34
C ILE A 900 23.06 -27.17 -20.34
N LEU A 901 22.77 -28.27 -21.05
CA LEU A 901 21.63 -28.33 -21.97
C LEU A 901 20.30 -28.17 -21.22
N SER A 902 20.11 -28.89 -20.12
CA SER A 902 18.91 -28.77 -19.29
C SER A 902 18.71 -27.36 -18.71
N CYS A 903 19.79 -26.67 -18.33
CA CYS A 903 19.74 -25.28 -17.88
C CYS A 903 19.27 -24.33 -19.00
N ILE A 904 19.75 -24.49 -20.24
CA ILE A 904 19.30 -23.67 -21.37
C ILE A 904 17.83 -23.94 -21.67
N TRP A 905 17.43 -25.22 -21.65
CA TRP A 905 16.05 -25.62 -21.95
C TRP A 905 15.09 -25.10 -20.90
N ILE A 906 15.44 -25.15 -19.61
CA ILE A 906 14.52 -24.68 -18.57
C ILE A 906 14.31 -23.16 -18.62
N ILE A 907 15.37 -22.37 -18.84
CA ILE A 907 15.24 -20.91 -18.98
C ILE A 907 14.35 -20.57 -20.19
N GLY A 908 14.52 -21.26 -21.32
CA GLY A 908 13.65 -21.10 -22.48
C GLY A 908 12.20 -21.54 -22.21
N SER A 909 11.99 -22.61 -21.44
CA SER A 909 10.65 -23.10 -21.06
C SER A 909 9.90 -22.12 -20.17
N ILE A 910 10.58 -21.40 -19.28
CA ILE A 910 9.95 -20.36 -18.44
C ILE A 910 9.26 -19.32 -19.32
N TYR A 911 9.93 -18.85 -20.37
CA TYR A 911 9.31 -17.94 -21.35
C TYR A 911 8.16 -18.59 -22.12
N LEU A 912 8.34 -19.83 -22.63
CA LEU A 912 7.30 -20.50 -23.43
C LEU A 912 6.03 -20.83 -22.64
N LEU A 913 6.13 -20.93 -21.31
CA LEU A 913 4.99 -21.14 -20.40
C LEU A 913 4.36 -19.81 -19.95
N ASN A 914 4.83 -18.67 -20.44
CA ASN A 914 4.45 -17.32 -20.00
C ASN A 914 4.67 -17.12 -18.48
N TYR A 915 5.74 -17.69 -17.93
CA TYR A 915 6.16 -17.47 -16.55
C TYR A 915 7.27 -16.42 -16.49
N THR A 916 7.34 -15.74 -15.35
CA THR A 916 8.41 -14.79 -15.01
C THR A 916 9.49 -15.48 -14.16
N LEU A 917 10.70 -14.94 -14.17
CA LEU A 917 11.72 -15.28 -13.18
C LEU A 917 11.44 -14.53 -11.87
N ASN A 918 10.69 -15.18 -10.98
CA ASN A 918 10.40 -14.75 -9.62
C ASN A 918 11.33 -15.45 -8.61
N VAL A 919 11.17 -15.16 -7.32
CA VAL A 919 12.08 -15.70 -6.28
C VAL A 919 12.14 -17.23 -6.28
N MET A 920 11.03 -17.89 -6.62
CA MET A 920 10.97 -19.36 -6.64
C MET A 920 11.56 -19.93 -7.93
N THR A 921 11.13 -19.46 -9.10
CA THR A 921 11.57 -20.00 -10.40
C THR A 921 13.04 -19.72 -10.67
N VAL A 922 13.59 -18.61 -10.15
CA VAL A 922 15.02 -18.30 -10.16
C VAL A 922 15.84 -19.43 -9.53
N MET A 923 15.43 -19.95 -8.38
CA MET A 923 16.17 -21.04 -7.70
C MET A 923 16.22 -22.32 -8.55
N VAL A 924 15.23 -22.59 -9.40
CA VAL A 924 15.17 -23.83 -10.18
C VAL A 924 16.34 -23.98 -11.15
N THR A 925 16.81 -22.88 -11.72
CA THR A 925 17.95 -22.87 -12.65
C THR A 925 19.26 -23.33 -11.99
N SER A 926 19.50 -22.91 -10.75
CA SER A 926 20.68 -23.32 -9.97
C SER A 926 20.49 -24.73 -9.39
N LEU A 927 19.27 -25.05 -8.95
CA LEU A 927 18.84 -26.40 -8.54
C LEU A 927 19.03 -27.43 -9.68
N THR A 928 18.82 -27.03 -10.94
CA THR A 928 19.02 -27.87 -12.13
C THR A 928 20.43 -28.46 -12.18
N ILE A 929 21.43 -27.73 -11.69
CA ILE A 929 22.82 -28.18 -11.66
C ILE A 929 22.96 -29.30 -10.63
N GLY A 930 22.51 -29.08 -9.40
CA GLY A 930 22.58 -30.06 -8.33
C GLY A 930 21.80 -31.34 -8.62
N LEU A 931 20.60 -31.21 -9.20
CA LEU A 931 19.73 -32.34 -9.58
C LEU A 931 20.26 -33.08 -10.80
N GLY A 932 20.54 -32.35 -11.88
CA GLY A 932 20.78 -32.94 -13.20
C GLY A 932 22.13 -33.65 -13.32
N ILE A 933 23.13 -33.24 -12.53
CA ILE A 933 24.46 -33.84 -12.54
C ILE A 933 24.41 -35.31 -12.05
N THR A 934 23.52 -35.62 -11.12
CA THR A 934 23.49 -36.92 -10.42
C THR A 934 23.30 -38.09 -11.38
N TYR A 935 22.41 -37.96 -12.35
CA TYR A 935 22.14 -39.01 -13.35
C TYR A 935 23.35 -39.29 -14.23
N ALA A 936 24.07 -38.24 -14.63
CA ALA A 936 25.31 -38.38 -15.38
C ALA A 936 26.42 -39.04 -14.54
N ILE A 937 26.55 -38.70 -13.25
CA ILE A 937 27.49 -39.35 -12.32
C ILE A 937 27.22 -40.86 -12.23
N HIS A 938 25.97 -41.26 -11.99
CA HIS A 938 25.60 -42.68 -11.88
C HIS A 938 25.87 -43.44 -13.19
N ALA A 939 25.60 -42.82 -14.35
CA ALA A 939 25.90 -43.41 -15.65
C ALA A 939 27.42 -43.58 -15.86
N ILE A 940 28.22 -42.57 -15.54
CA ILE A 940 29.69 -42.59 -15.72
C ILE A 940 30.37 -43.56 -14.77
N GLU A 941 29.99 -43.60 -13.49
CA GLU A 941 30.56 -44.56 -12.55
C GLU A 941 30.21 -46.00 -12.94
N ARG A 942 28.98 -46.24 -13.42
CA ARG A 942 28.64 -47.57 -13.95
C ARG A 942 29.43 -47.91 -15.20
N TYR A 943 29.61 -46.96 -16.11
CA TYR A 943 30.44 -47.14 -17.30
C TYR A 943 31.88 -47.51 -16.93
N LYS A 944 32.49 -46.84 -15.95
CA LYS A 944 33.85 -47.17 -15.45
C LYS A 944 33.94 -48.60 -14.92
N LEU A 945 32.91 -49.07 -14.20
CA LEU A 945 32.84 -50.44 -13.69
C LEU A 945 32.69 -51.48 -14.81
N VAL A 946 31.88 -51.19 -15.84
CA VAL A 946 31.67 -52.13 -16.98
C VAL A 946 32.88 -52.15 -17.92
N LEU A 947 33.56 -51.00 -18.10
CA LEU A 947 34.74 -50.87 -18.94
C LEU A 947 35.91 -51.76 -18.47
N GLN A 948 36.01 -52.03 -17.15
CA GLN A 948 37.02 -52.94 -16.60
C GLN A 948 36.85 -54.39 -17.08
N ASN A 949 35.64 -54.79 -17.47
CA ASN A 949 35.29 -56.19 -17.77
C ASN A 949 35.06 -56.46 -19.27
N SER A 950 35.09 -55.45 -20.15
CA SER A 950 34.80 -55.63 -21.58
C SER A 950 35.55 -54.63 -22.46
N LYS A 951 36.07 -55.12 -23.60
CA LYS A 951 36.82 -54.31 -24.57
C LYS A 951 35.98 -53.76 -25.73
N ASN A 952 34.71 -54.14 -25.91
CA ASN A 952 33.87 -53.62 -27.01
C ASN A 952 33.12 -52.34 -26.58
N GLY A 953 33.43 -51.19 -27.20
CA GLY A 953 32.95 -49.89 -26.74
C GLY A 953 31.44 -49.69 -26.85
N GLU A 954 30.80 -50.20 -27.91
CA GLU A 954 29.34 -50.09 -28.07
C GLU A 954 28.63 -50.98 -27.05
N LYS A 955 29.11 -52.22 -26.91
CA LYS A 955 28.58 -53.17 -25.93
C LYS A 955 28.76 -52.69 -24.48
N VAL A 956 29.87 -52.03 -24.16
CA VAL A 956 30.12 -51.43 -22.83
C VAL A 956 29.08 -50.35 -22.53
N VAL A 957 28.78 -49.47 -23.49
CA VAL A 957 27.76 -48.43 -23.30
C VAL A 957 26.36 -49.04 -23.19
N GLU A 958 25.99 -49.97 -24.07
CA GLU A 958 24.70 -50.67 -24.01
C GLU A 958 24.50 -51.41 -22.68
N ASP A 959 25.49 -52.16 -22.21
CA ASP A 959 25.40 -52.91 -20.96
C ASP A 959 25.40 -51.97 -19.73
N THR A 960 26.02 -50.78 -19.85
CA THR A 960 25.92 -49.73 -18.83
C THR A 960 24.46 -49.27 -18.69
N PHE A 961 23.85 -48.80 -19.77
CA PHE A 961 22.49 -48.26 -19.75
C PHE A 961 21.41 -49.33 -19.56
N ALA A 962 21.63 -50.57 -20.01
CA ALA A 962 20.77 -51.70 -19.72
C ALA A 962 20.64 -51.96 -18.20
N HIS A 963 21.72 -51.71 -17.44
CA HIS A 963 21.74 -51.94 -16.00
C HIS A 963 21.35 -50.72 -15.18
N ILE A 964 21.81 -49.51 -15.53
CA ILE A 964 21.59 -48.29 -14.72
C ILE A 964 20.43 -47.44 -15.22
N GLY A 965 20.14 -47.44 -16.53
CA GLY A 965 19.18 -46.50 -17.11
C GLY A 965 17.74 -46.73 -16.62
N GLY A 966 17.37 -47.98 -16.33
CA GLY A 966 16.07 -48.26 -15.72
C GLY A 966 15.95 -47.71 -14.30
N VAL A 967 17.03 -47.76 -13.52
CA VAL A 967 17.08 -47.19 -12.15
C VAL A 967 17.02 -45.67 -12.21
N ILE A 968 17.78 -45.04 -13.11
CA ILE A 968 17.76 -43.59 -13.36
C ILE A 968 16.36 -43.13 -13.76
N PHE A 969 15.67 -43.86 -14.64
CA PHE A 969 14.31 -43.54 -15.07
C PHE A 969 13.31 -43.55 -13.91
N ILE A 970 13.36 -44.57 -13.05
CA ILE A 970 12.46 -44.69 -11.89
C ILE A 970 12.74 -43.60 -10.87
N SER A 971 14.01 -43.34 -10.59
CA SER A 971 14.47 -42.25 -9.74
C SER A 971 13.95 -40.90 -10.24
N ALA A 972 14.14 -40.59 -11.53
CA ALA A 972 13.60 -39.37 -12.11
C ALA A 972 12.07 -39.31 -12.02
N LEU A 973 11.36 -40.43 -12.21
CA LEU A 973 9.90 -40.47 -12.11
C LEU A 973 9.42 -40.20 -10.67
N THR A 974 10.08 -40.75 -9.65
CA THR A 974 9.76 -40.45 -8.24
C THR A 974 9.97 -38.98 -7.92
N THR A 975 11.05 -38.39 -8.41
CA THR A 975 11.38 -36.98 -8.15
C THR A 975 10.43 -36.05 -8.93
N ILE A 976 10.13 -36.33 -10.19
CA ILE A 976 9.12 -35.61 -11.00
C ILE A 976 7.77 -35.61 -10.28
N ALA A 977 7.31 -36.78 -9.83
CA ALA A 977 6.03 -36.91 -9.14
C ALA A 977 6.03 -36.19 -7.77
N GLY A 978 7.15 -36.23 -7.05
CA GLY A 978 7.33 -35.51 -5.79
C GLY A 978 7.24 -34.00 -5.95
N PHE A 979 7.71 -33.42 -7.06
CA PHE A 979 7.53 -31.99 -7.35
C PHE A 979 6.18 -31.67 -8.01
N SER A 980 5.61 -32.59 -8.77
CA SER A 980 4.32 -32.38 -9.47
C SER A 980 3.14 -32.21 -8.52
N ILE A 981 3.23 -32.65 -7.28
CA ILE A 981 2.20 -32.40 -6.26
C ILE A 981 2.12 -30.92 -5.86
N LEU A 982 3.20 -30.13 -6.03
CA LEU A 982 3.18 -28.69 -5.79
C LEU A 982 2.28 -27.95 -6.78
N VAL A 983 1.93 -28.57 -7.92
CA VAL A 983 0.92 -28.05 -8.86
C VAL A 983 -0.44 -27.90 -8.17
N LEU A 984 -0.70 -28.65 -7.10
CA LEU A 984 -1.93 -28.54 -6.31
C LEU A 984 -1.85 -27.43 -5.24
N SER A 985 -0.71 -26.76 -5.07
CA SER A 985 -0.62 -25.60 -4.17
C SER A 985 -1.54 -24.49 -4.66
N PRO A 986 -2.29 -23.80 -3.78
CA PRO A 986 -3.03 -22.61 -4.17
C PRO A 986 -2.09 -21.45 -4.54
N MET A 987 -0.83 -21.45 -4.09
CA MET A 987 0.12 -20.36 -4.33
C MET A 987 0.77 -20.48 -5.72
N PRO A 988 0.59 -19.49 -6.63
CA PRO A 988 1.15 -19.56 -7.98
C PRO A 988 2.68 -19.79 -8.04
N PRO A 989 3.53 -19.14 -7.21
CA PRO A 989 4.98 -19.35 -7.27
C PRO A 989 5.38 -20.78 -6.89
N GLU A 990 4.64 -21.44 -5.99
CA GLU A 990 4.88 -22.84 -5.63
C GLU A 990 4.43 -23.79 -6.74
N GLN A 991 3.30 -23.53 -7.39
CA GLN A 991 2.86 -24.28 -8.57
C GLN A 991 3.91 -24.21 -9.69
N GLN A 992 4.34 -22.99 -10.03
CA GLN A 992 5.37 -22.76 -11.03
C GLN A 992 6.67 -23.47 -10.65
N PHE A 993 7.11 -23.35 -9.39
CA PHE A 993 8.29 -24.06 -8.89
C PHE A 993 8.17 -25.59 -9.07
N GLY A 994 7.00 -26.17 -8.78
CA GLY A 994 6.72 -27.58 -8.99
C GLY A 994 6.83 -28.01 -10.46
N ILE A 995 6.18 -27.27 -11.36
CA ILE A 995 6.17 -27.54 -12.82
C ILE A 995 7.58 -27.42 -13.39
N ILE A 996 8.24 -26.28 -13.14
CA ILE A 996 9.57 -25.98 -13.67
C ILE A 996 10.58 -26.98 -13.11
N THR A 997 10.52 -27.35 -11.83
CA THR A 997 11.44 -28.36 -11.26
C THR A 997 11.19 -29.77 -11.83
N ALA A 998 9.91 -30.16 -12.01
CA ALA A 998 9.57 -31.42 -12.67
C ALA A 998 10.08 -31.47 -14.12
N LEU A 999 9.93 -30.37 -14.87
CA LEU A 999 10.49 -30.22 -16.21
C LEU A 999 12.01 -30.28 -16.22
N THR A 1000 12.68 -29.65 -15.26
CA THR A 1000 14.13 -29.73 -15.07
C THR A 1000 14.60 -31.18 -14.92
N ILE A 1001 13.95 -31.96 -14.06
CA ILE A 1001 14.31 -33.37 -13.84
C ILE A 1001 14.06 -34.18 -15.10
N PHE A 1002 12.93 -33.94 -15.77
CA PHE A 1002 12.62 -34.57 -17.04
C PHE A 1002 13.67 -34.25 -18.11
N TYR A 1003 14.08 -32.99 -18.24
CA TYR A 1003 15.15 -32.59 -19.15
C TYR A 1003 16.47 -33.23 -18.80
N ALA A 1004 16.86 -33.27 -17.52
CA ALA A 1004 18.10 -33.92 -17.08
C ALA A 1004 18.10 -35.42 -17.37
N LEU A 1005 16.96 -36.10 -17.20
CA LEU A 1005 16.78 -37.50 -17.56
C LEU A 1005 16.95 -37.69 -19.08
N VAL A 1006 16.22 -36.91 -19.89
CA VAL A 1006 16.23 -37.00 -21.35
C VAL A 1006 17.62 -36.71 -21.90
N THR A 1007 18.26 -35.62 -21.47
CA THR A 1007 19.61 -35.25 -21.91
C THR A 1007 20.62 -36.30 -21.47
N THR A 1008 20.51 -36.87 -20.26
CA THR A 1008 21.39 -37.96 -19.82
C THR A 1008 21.24 -39.21 -20.69
N LEU A 1009 20.00 -39.65 -20.97
CA LEU A 1009 19.73 -40.87 -21.75
C LEU A 1009 20.03 -40.72 -23.24
N LEU A 1010 20.02 -39.50 -23.80
CA LEU A 1010 20.32 -39.24 -25.21
C LEU A 1010 21.79 -38.86 -25.44
N VAL A 1011 22.37 -37.98 -24.62
CA VAL A 1011 23.68 -37.37 -24.85
C VAL A 1011 24.81 -38.23 -24.32
N VAL A 1012 24.70 -38.72 -23.08
CA VAL A 1012 25.79 -39.44 -22.40
C VAL A 1012 26.22 -40.72 -23.13
N PRO A 1013 25.31 -41.57 -23.67
CA PRO A 1013 25.73 -42.74 -24.46
C PRO A 1013 26.61 -42.38 -25.65
N ILE A 1014 26.24 -41.34 -26.40
CA ILE A 1014 26.95 -40.87 -27.60
C ILE A 1014 28.35 -40.35 -27.21
N LEU A 1015 28.42 -39.53 -26.16
CA LEU A 1015 29.68 -38.97 -25.67
C LEU A 1015 30.63 -40.05 -25.10
N LEU A 1016 30.09 -41.02 -24.36
CA LEU A 1016 30.88 -42.15 -23.83
C LEU A 1016 31.39 -43.06 -24.95
N LEU A 1017 30.62 -43.29 -26.01
CA LEU A 1017 31.08 -44.04 -27.17
C LEU A 1017 32.25 -43.31 -27.87
N LEU A 1018 32.13 -42.00 -28.08
CA LEU A 1018 33.20 -41.17 -28.65
C LEU A 1018 34.46 -41.16 -27.76
N TYR A 1019 34.28 -41.08 -26.45
CA TYR A 1019 35.36 -41.18 -25.47
C TYR A 1019 36.08 -42.54 -25.56
N THR A 1020 35.32 -43.64 -25.60
CA THR A 1020 35.86 -45.00 -25.72
C THR A 1020 36.65 -45.19 -27.02
N ARG A 1021 36.12 -44.65 -28.14
CA ARG A 1021 36.80 -44.69 -29.44
C ARG A 1021 38.12 -43.90 -29.42
N ARG A 1022 38.18 -42.76 -28.72
CA ARG A 1022 39.42 -41.97 -28.55
C ARG A 1022 40.46 -42.69 -27.69
N LEU A 1023 40.06 -43.31 -26.57
CA LEU A 1023 40.97 -44.09 -25.72
C LEU A 1023 41.69 -45.19 -26.52
N LYS A 1024 40.93 -45.98 -27.30
CA LYS A 1024 41.51 -47.04 -28.15
C LYS A 1024 42.47 -46.53 -29.23
N LYS A 1025 42.26 -45.30 -29.72
CA LYS A 1025 43.14 -44.68 -30.73
C LYS A 1025 44.45 -44.17 -30.10
N SER A 1026 44.41 -43.80 -28.82
CA SER A 1026 45.59 -43.41 -28.04
C SER A 1026 46.41 -44.58 -27.54
N GLU A 1027 45.81 -45.77 -27.33
CA GLU A 1027 46.54 -47.01 -26.98
C GLU A 1027 47.17 -47.73 -28.19
N ARG A 1028 46.79 -47.33 -29.41
CA ARG A 1028 47.35 -47.86 -30.68
C ARG A 1028 48.48 -47.00 -31.26
N LYS A 1029 48.70 -45.81 -30.70
CA LYS A 1029 49.86 -44.95 -30.96
C LYS A 1029 50.83 -45.12 -29.81
#